data_AF-A0A2V9IAY4-F1
#
_entry.id   AF-A0A2V9IAY4-F1
#
_cell.length_a   1.000
_cell.length_b   1.000
_cell.length_c   1.000
_cell.angle_alpha   90.00
_cell.angle_beta   90.00
_cell.angle_gamma   90.00
#
_symmetry.space_group_name_H-M   'P 1'
#
loop_
_entity.id
_entity.type
_entity.pdbx_description
1 polymer ?
#
loop_
_entity_poly.entity_id
_entity_poly.type
_entity_poly.pdbx_seq_one_letter_code
_entity_poly.pdbx_strand_id
1 'polypeptide(L)'
;QFLLDGSVGAEDTSAPYSVPWDTTGASNGAHTLTARARDAAGNATTSSAVTVTVFNDTSPPTVSITSPSSGSTVCGTITVTASASDNVGVAGVQFRLDGSDLGAEDASSPYSVSWDTSAVSNGSHTLTARARDAAGNTTTSSPVTVTIFNNGSDCTPPTVAITSPVSGSTVAGTITVTASASDNVGVIGVEFRIDGASGVEDTTAPYAVSWNTTAYSNGSHTLTAIARDAAGNTATSSPVTVTVSNDSTPTGCATPLDALPGTTLFNNTVRAQMWIIDNTWWGAFSDASTGIYFYKLVGSGFVKGDFIDPNFAAGQPDTLWNGSELFILVQQSGSLAKLYKYTYSSGSGSFAIIGGFPIDLPLNGLADPGALALHQDSTGKLWATYTSGTNVYVIWSTSADHLTWDTTGFILAADLSTTTPEATTITHFGGDKIGVVWGNQNLVEYAFRFHRDGALETDWSPKEVIDCCSSEGRVADNHISLRAAPDGRLFAVLKDSIGNGHLHLYVRSVDGSWGQKTDIDSDPLTQATRPVLALDPETDHAYVIYRNSTDGQTYISRTAMSSPGFGLRCVFLTHGTNPTSTKQYVNGSTGLVAADSDKDINKVQQIFPAQMELASASASTASATFVAESERAPTAPMCTVRSPGLEDHRGPFRAKTGSALRATAAGEPNLPDGSPVAGFDPIWVGRLSTSETPADDSQWWWLRGQGVDTIVNLDAVMYDFAKYGFESFLWMPVGAGGAPTDEGASSFLKFIQSCDNEPAQISGGALDTRATLVALLRYAIDAWTLEAALAEGERLNGGAPLSPEQVTWLLGWAATHLPGSERLDSCLVL
;
A
#
# COMPACT_ATOMS: atom_id res chain seq x y z
N GLN A 1 85.85 20.90 44.76
CA GLN A 1 85.11 21.24 43.52
C GLN A 1 84.43 19.98 43.01
N PHE A 2 83.18 20.08 42.59
CA PHE A 2 82.49 18.99 41.86
C PHE A 2 82.54 19.30 40.36
N LEU A 3 82.72 18.27 39.53
CA LEU A 3 82.76 18.40 38.08
C LEU A 3 81.66 17.55 37.46
N LEU A 4 80.87 18.17 36.60
CA LEU A 4 79.84 17.54 35.77
C LEU A 4 80.35 17.52 34.32
N ASP A 5 80.52 16.34 33.75
CA ASP A 5 81.05 16.12 32.40
C ASP A 5 82.39 16.83 32.14
N GLY A 6 83.25 16.86 33.18
CA GLY A 6 84.55 17.53 33.15
C GLY A 6 84.49 19.06 33.32
N SER A 7 83.30 19.67 33.33
CA SER A 7 83.12 21.09 33.63
C SER A 7 83.27 21.35 35.13
N VAL A 8 84.16 22.27 35.50
CA VAL A 8 84.51 22.53 36.91
C VAL A 8 83.47 23.45 37.56
N GLY A 9 82.79 22.93 38.59
CA GLY A 9 81.89 23.71 39.44
C GLY A 9 82.63 24.53 40.50
N ALA A 10 81.86 25.34 41.23
CA ALA A 10 82.37 26.14 42.35
C ALA A 10 83.05 25.25 43.41
N GLU A 11 84.02 25.83 44.11
CA GLU A 11 84.66 25.14 45.23
C GLU A 11 83.81 25.26 46.49
N ASP A 12 83.44 24.12 47.06
CA ASP A 12 82.89 24.04 48.41
C ASP A 12 84.04 23.90 49.42
N THR A 13 84.08 24.81 50.41
CA THR A 13 85.14 24.89 51.42
C THR A 13 84.68 24.42 52.81
N SER A 14 83.47 23.88 52.93
CA SER A 14 82.90 23.41 54.21
C SER A 14 82.52 21.94 54.16
N ALA A 15 82.94 21.16 55.16
CA ALA A 15 82.53 19.77 55.31
C ALA A 15 81.17 19.68 56.04
N PRO A 16 80.27 18.76 55.65
CA PRO A 16 80.38 17.81 54.54
C PRO A 16 80.20 18.49 53.17
N TYR A 17 81.06 18.16 52.20
CA TYR A 17 81.07 18.80 50.89
C TYR A 17 79.89 18.34 50.02
N SER A 18 79.14 19.28 49.43
CA SER A 18 78.02 18.96 48.54
C SER A 18 77.73 20.07 47.53
N VAL A 19 77.10 19.71 46.41
CA VAL A 19 76.57 20.68 45.43
C VAL A 19 75.19 20.22 44.96
N PRO A 20 74.19 21.12 44.86
CA PRO A 20 72.93 20.78 44.21
C PRO A 20 73.14 20.65 42.70
N TRP A 21 72.55 19.61 42.10
CA TRP A 21 72.47 19.47 40.65
C TRP A 21 71.00 19.39 40.24
N ASP A 22 70.54 20.39 39.49
CA ASP A 22 69.22 20.39 38.85
C ASP A 22 69.30 19.61 37.53
N THR A 23 68.74 18.40 37.53
CA THR A 23 68.77 17.52 36.35
C THR A 23 67.70 17.88 35.33
N THR A 24 66.73 18.74 35.64
CA THR A 24 65.62 19.07 34.72
C THR A 24 66.08 19.86 33.50
N GLY A 25 67.15 20.64 33.63
CA GLY A 25 67.80 21.36 32.53
C GLY A 25 68.95 20.59 31.87
N ALA A 26 69.28 19.39 32.34
CA ALA A 26 70.31 18.55 31.73
C ALA A 26 69.75 17.75 30.54
N SER A 27 70.59 17.50 29.54
CA SER A 27 70.24 16.63 28.42
C SER A 27 69.97 15.20 28.89
N ASN A 28 69.08 14.47 28.22
CA ASN A 28 68.94 13.05 28.52
C ASN A 28 70.19 12.27 28.09
N GLY A 29 70.59 11.30 28.90
CA GLY A 29 71.73 10.43 28.62
C GLY A 29 72.69 10.28 29.79
N ALA A 30 73.85 9.68 29.51
CA ALA A 30 74.88 9.43 30.51
C ALA A 30 75.66 10.70 30.82
N HIS A 31 75.73 11.05 32.10
CA HIS A 31 76.53 12.13 32.66
C HIS A 31 77.59 11.56 33.59
N THR A 32 78.76 12.19 33.61
CA THR A 32 79.90 11.77 34.42
C THR A 32 80.16 12.77 35.54
N LEU A 33 80.12 12.29 36.79
CA LEU A 33 80.38 13.06 38.00
C LEU A 33 81.76 12.71 38.56
N THR A 34 82.58 13.73 38.84
CA THR A 34 83.83 13.58 39.60
C THR A 34 83.96 14.67 40.65
N ALA A 35 84.76 14.43 41.69
CA ALA A 35 85.09 15.45 42.69
C ALA A 35 86.60 15.68 42.72
N ARG A 36 87.02 16.94 42.64
CA ARG A 36 88.42 17.35 42.80
C ARG A 36 88.60 18.01 44.17
N ALA A 37 89.48 17.43 44.99
CA ALA A 37 89.87 17.95 46.30
C ALA A 37 91.30 18.48 46.23
N ARG A 38 91.61 19.52 47.02
CA ARG A 38 92.98 19.99 47.25
C ARG A 38 93.29 20.16 48.73
N ASP A 39 94.57 20.08 49.09
CA ASP A 39 95.06 20.50 50.40
C ASP A 39 95.52 21.97 50.41
N ALA A 40 95.94 22.47 51.58
CA ALA A 40 96.44 23.84 51.75
C ALA A 40 97.79 24.10 51.05
N ALA A 41 98.56 23.04 50.74
CA ALA A 41 99.81 23.13 49.99
C ALA A 41 99.56 23.15 48.46
N GLY A 42 98.31 23.00 48.02
CA GLY A 42 97.91 23.01 46.62
C GLY A 42 97.97 21.63 45.94
N ASN A 43 98.27 20.56 46.67
CA ASN A 43 98.20 19.20 46.11
C ASN A 43 96.74 18.85 45.84
N ALA A 44 96.42 18.32 44.66
CA ALA A 44 95.06 18.00 44.27
C ALA A 44 94.92 16.56 43.77
N THR A 45 93.77 15.96 44.05
CA THR A 45 93.35 14.66 43.50
C THR A 45 91.93 14.74 42.98
N THR A 46 91.61 13.91 41.98
CA THR A 46 90.25 13.77 41.43
C THR A 46 89.76 12.36 41.69
N SER A 47 88.51 12.22 42.13
CA SER A 47 87.88 10.91 42.32
C SER A 47 87.79 10.12 41.02
N SER A 48 87.57 8.82 41.12
CA SER A 48 87.03 8.05 40.00
C SER A 48 85.70 8.63 39.53
N ALA A 49 85.43 8.49 38.24
CA ALA A 49 84.19 8.89 37.60
C ALA A 49 83.01 8.04 38.08
N VAL A 50 81.89 8.68 38.39
CA VAL A 50 80.59 8.03 38.58
C VAL A 50 79.72 8.41 37.39
N THR A 51 79.24 7.40 36.65
CA THR A 51 78.29 7.63 35.56
C THR A 51 76.88 7.48 36.08
N VAL A 52 76.06 8.49 35.83
CA VAL A 52 74.62 8.53 36.13
C VAL A 52 73.86 8.79 34.83
N THR A 53 72.62 8.34 34.73
CA THR A 53 71.78 8.61 33.55
C THR A 53 70.68 9.58 33.93
N VAL A 54 70.61 10.72 33.22
CA VAL A 54 69.48 11.65 33.31
C VAL A 54 68.44 11.22 32.28
N PHE A 55 67.18 11.12 32.71
CA PHE A 55 66.05 10.79 31.85
C PHE A 55 64.85 11.68 32.22
N ASN A 56 64.74 12.81 31.52
CA ASN A 56 63.62 13.74 31.58
C ASN A 56 62.64 13.40 30.44
N ASP A 57 61.39 13.07 30.77
CA ASP A 57 60.39 12.82 29.74
C ASP A 57 59.88 14.13 29.14
N THR A 58 59.91 14.22 27.82
CA THR A 58 59.57 15.44 27.05
C THR A 58 58.55 15.19 25.96
N SER A 59 58.13 13.94 25.80
CA SER A 59 57.18 13.52 24.79
C SER A 59 55.79 13.57 25.40
N PRO A 60 54.83 14.31 24.80
CA PRO A 60 53.46 14.30 25.30
C PRO A 60 52.71 13.02 24.87
N PRO A 61 51.70 12.59 25.64
CA PRO A 61 50.84 11.48 25.25
C PRO A 61 50.12 11.70 23.91
N THR A 62 49.68 10.61 23.29
CA THR A 62 48.64 10.60 22.25
C THR A 62 47.29 10.27 22.86
N VAL A 63 46.20 10.83 22.33
CA VAL A 63 44.84 10.56 22.83
C VAL A 63 43.78 10.72 21.74
N SER A 64 42.79 9.83 21.72
CA SER A 64 41.61 9.89 20.85
C SER A 64 40.39 9.33 21.57
N ILE A 65 39.24 10.00 21.44
CA ILE A 65 37.94 9.44 21.85
C ILE A 65 37.59 8.27 20.92
N THR A 66 37.18 7.15 21.51
CA THR A 66 36.84 5.90 20.82
C THR A 66 35.33 5.63 20.78
N SER A 67 34.57 6.20 21.72
CA SER A 67 33.10 6.17 21.71
C SER A 67 32.57 7.37 22.51
N PRO A 68 31.46 8.00 22.10
CA PRO A 68 30.71 7.78 20.86
C PRO A 68 31.51 8.18 19.61
N SER A 69 31.07 7.74 18.43
CA SER A 69 31.63 8.19 17.14
C SER A 69 31.13 9.60 16.79
N SER A 70 31.89 10.32 15.95
CA SER A 70 31.43 11.62 15.45
C SER A 70 30.14 11.48 14.65
N GLY A 71 29.17 12.35 14.92
CA GLY A 71 27.84 12.34 14.31
C GLY A 71 26.81 11.48 15.05
N SER A 72 27.18 10.79 16.13
CA SER A 72 26.23 9.99 16.91
C SER A 72 25.18 10.86 17.62
N THR A 73 23.93 10.39 17.63
CA THR A 73 22.88 10.89 18.53
C THR A 73 22.96 10.14 19.85
N VAL A 74 22.91 10.86 20.97
CA VAL A 74 23.04 10.31 22.32
C VAL A 74 21.93 10.84 23.23
N CYS A 75 21.42 10.00 24.13
CA CYS A 75 20.45 10.37 25.15
C CYS A 75 20.56 9.44 26.37
N GLY A 76 20.01 9.90 27.51
CA GLY A 76 20.16 9.20 28.78
C GLY A 76 21.61 9.13 29.27
N THR A 77 21.96 8.07 29.99
CA THR A 77 23.34 7.87 30.47
C THR A 77 24.14 7.03 29.48
N ILE A 78 25.22 7.60 28.94
CA ILE A 78 26.13 6.91 28.03
C ILE A 78 27.55 6.83 28.61
N THR A 79 28.38 5.93 28.08
CA THR A 79 29.81 5.88 28.43
C THR A 79 30.65 6.48 27.31
N VAL A 80 31.42 7.51 27.63
CA VAL A 80 32.45 8.07 26.74
C VAL A 80 33.76 7.36 27.03
N THR A 81 34.45 6.88 25.99
CA THR A 81 35.72 6.15 26.12
C THR A 81 36.82 6.81 25.30
N ALA A 82 38.07 6.69 25.74
CA ALA A 82 39.23 7.16 25.00
C ALA A 82 40.38 6.14 25.04
N SER A 83 41.18 6.16 23.99
CA SER A 83 42.48 5.50 23.94
C SER A 83 43.57 6.57 24.11
N ALA A 84 44.52 6.32 25.00
CA ALA A 84 45.68 7.17 25.19
C ALA A 84 46.94 6.31 25.34
N SER A 85 48.06 6.78 24.80
CA SER A 85 49.35 6.09 24.90
C SER A 85 50.52 7.07 24.93
N ASP A 86 51.59 6.69 25.61
CA ASP A 86 52.78 7.50 25.84
C ASP A 86 54.04 6.60 25.93
N ASN A 87 55.23 7.14 25.69
CA ASN A 87 56.50 6.40 25.72
C ASN A 87 56.94 5.97 27.14
N VAL A 88 56.57 6.70 28.19
CA VAL A 88 56.85 6.33 29.59
C VAL A 88 55.57 5.90 30.29
N GLY A 89 54.45 6.56 29.99
CA GLY A 89 53.14 6.18 30.47
C GLY A 89 52.20 7.36 30.66
N VAL A 90 50.91 7.11 30.47
CA VAL A 90 49.86 8.11 30.68
C VAL A 90 49.47 8.13 32.16
N ALA A 91 49.49 9.30 32.78
CA ALA A 91 49.14 9.51 34.18
C ALA A 91 47.64 9.81 34.39
N GLY A 92 46.93 10.28 33.36
CA GLY A 92 45.49 10.48 33.43
C GLY A 92 44.88 11.03 32.14
N VAL A 93 43.56 10.85 32.00
CA VAL A 93 42.74 11.38 30.90
C VAL A 93 41.55 12.14 31.48
N GLN A 94 41.45 13.42 31.16
CA GLN A 94 40.30 14.28 31.49
C GLN A 94 39.38 14.38 30.28
N PHE A 95 38.17 13.83 30.38
CA PHE A 95 37.10 14.02 29.38
C PHE A 95 36.48 15.41 29.53
N ARG A 96 36.03 16.00 28.42
CA ARG A 96 35.48 17.35 28.36
C ARG A 96 34.32 17.44 27.38
N LEU A 97 33.29 18.20 27.76
CA LEU A 97 32.12 18.54 26.95
C LEU A 97 32.12 20.06 26.73
N ASP A 98 32.12 20.50 25.48
CA ASP A 98 32.13 21.91 25.07
C ASP A 98 33.22 22.74 25.77
N GLY A 99 34.39 22.12 25.95
CA GLY A 99 35.55 22.73 26.61
C GLY A 99 35.52 22.72 28.14
N SER A 100 34.43 22.28 28.77
CA SER A 100 34.31 22.10 30.23
C SER A 100 34.59 20.65 30.63
N ASP A 101 35.11 20.43 31.84
CA ASP A 101 35.47 19.08 32.29
C ASP A 101 34.20 18.24 32.54
N LEU A 102 34.16 17.04 31.94
CA LEU A 102 33.08 16.07 32.04
C LEU A 102 33.51 14.99 33.04
N GLY A 103 33.18 15.20 34.31
CA GLY A 103 33.59 14.32 35.42
C GLY A 103 35.04 14.55 35.87
N ALA A 104 35.51 13.68 36.78
CA ALA A 104 36.88 13.71 37.28
C ALA A 104 37.87 13.10 36.27
N GLU A 105 39.16 13.45 36.37
CA GLU A 105 40.23 12.82 35.59
C GLU A 105 40.32 11.32 35.88
N ASP A 106 40.32 10.50 34.83
CA ASP A 106 40.51 9.06 34.94
C ASP A 106 42.00 8.72 34.90
N ALA A 107 42.52 8.20 36.02
CA ALA A 107 43.93 7.90 36.20
C ALA A 107 44.32 6.49 35.73
N SER A 108 43.38 5.68 35.22
CA SER A 108 43.65 4.28 34.87
C SER A 108 43.03 3.85 33.54
N SER A 109 43.81 3.16 32.71
CA SER A 109 43.29 2.51 31.50
C SER A 109 42.51 1.22 31.86
N PRO A 110 41.37 0.92 31.20
CA PRO A 110 40.77 1.64 30.07
C PRO A 110 40.06 2.94 30.51
N TYR A 111 40.35 4.04 29.80
CA TYR A 111 39.85 5.36 30.16
C TYR A 111 38.38 5.54 29.76
N SER A 112 37.54 5.91 30.72
CA SER A 112 36.12 6.14 30.46
C SER A 112 35.46 7.11 31.44
N VAL A 113 34.35 7.72 31.02
CA VAL A 113 33.46 8.48 31.90
C VAL A 113 32.00 8.16 31.60
N SER A 114 31.21 8.01 32.66
CA SER A 114 29.75 7.94 32.56
C SER A 114 29.19 9.37 32.41
N TRP A 115 28.43 9.60 31.37
CA TRP A 115 27.84 10.88 31.03
C TRP A 115 26.32 10.77 31.01
N ASP A 116 25.68 11.41 31.98
CA ASP A 116 24.24 11.66 31.96
C ASP A 116 23.96 12.87 31.06
N THR A 117 23.41 12.60 29.88
CA THR A 117 23.09 13.64 28.90
C THR A 117 21.82 14.40 29.26
N SER A 118 20.97 13.89 30.18
CA SER A 118 19.65 14.47 30.50
C SER A 118 19.71 15.87 31.11
N ALA A 119 20.84 16.23 31.73
CA ALA A 119 21.09 17.54 32.31
C ALA A 119 21.66 18.56 31.31
N VAL A 120 21.88 18.15 30.06
CA VAL A 120 22.45 18.98 28.99
C VAL A 120 21.36 19.29 27.97
N SER A 121 21.37 20.51 27.43
CA SER A 121 20.42 20.92 26.39
C SER A 121 20.48 20.01 25.17
N ASN A 122 19.35 19.79 24.50
CA ASN A 122 19.36 19.11 23.20
C ASN A 122 20.09 19.94 22.16
N GLY A 123 20.75 19.29 21.20
CA GLY A 123 21.50 19.94 20.13
C GLY A 123 22.90 19.36 19.91
N SER A 124 23.73 20.06 19.13
CA SER A 124 25.09 19.63 18.83
C SER A 124 26.05 19.98 19.96
N HIS A 125 26.85 19.01 20.40
CA HIS A 125 27.87 19.14 21.44
C HIS A 125 29.20 18.55 21.01
N THR A 126 30.30 19.01 21.60
CA THR A 126 31.65 18.58 21.26
C THR A 126 32.34 17.90 22.43
N LEU A 127 32.72 16.64 22.25
CA LEU A 127 33.55 15.90 23.19
C LEU A 127 35.04 16.01 22.83
N THR A 128 35.89 16.21 23.83
CA THR A 128 37.35 16.10 23.73
C THR A 128 37.92 15.35 24.94
N ALA A 129 39.09 14.74 24.79
CA ALA A 129 39.82 14.11 25.88
C ALA A 129 41.23 14.71 25.98
N ARG A 130 41.65 15.14 27.18
CA ARG A 130 42.99 15.66 27.46
C ARG A 130 43.79 14.64 28.26
N ALA A 131 44.82 14.07 27.68
CA ALA A 131 45.73 13.15 28.36
C ALA A 131 46.96 13.88 28.89
N ARG A 132 47.49 13.43 30.03
CA ARG A 132 48.77 13.89 30.60
C ARG A 132 49.65 12.73 31.05
N ASP A 133 50.95 12.95 31.06
CA ASP A 133 51.93 12.02 31.65
C ASP A 133 52.31 12.45 33.09
N ALA A 134 53.28 11.74 33.69
CA ALA A 134 53.79 12.05 35.02
C ALA A 134 54.81 13.22 35.05
N ALA A 135 55.38 13.58 33.89
CA ALA A 135 56.30 14.71 33.74
C ALA A 135 55.55 16.05 33.51
N GLY A 136 54.25 16.00 33.29
CA GLY A 136 53.38 17.17 33.07
C GLY A 136 53.14 17.52 31.60
N ASN A 137 53.60 16.70 30.65
CA ASN A 137 53.30 16.91 29.24
C ASN A 137 51.83 16.56 28.96
N THR A 138 51.17 17.29 28.05
CA THR A 138 49.72 17.12 27.79
C THR A 138 49.38 17.18 26.30
N THR A 139 48.36 16.43 25.90
CA THR A 139 47.74 16.49 24.56
C THR A 139 46.22 16.46 24.69
N THR A 140 45.52 17.22 23.85
CA THR A 140 44.05 17.15 23.71
C THR A 140 43.70 16.49 22.38
N SER A 141 42.73 15.58 22.39
CA SER A 141 42.27 14.87 21.18
C SER A 141 41.63 15.82 20.17
N SER A 142 41.50 15.36 18.92
CA SER A 142 40.56 15.95 17.97
C SER A 142 39.14 15.95 18.56
N PRO A 143 38.29 16.94 18.22
CA PRO A 143 36.91 17.02 18.67
C PRO A 143 36.05 15.91 18.06
N VAL A 144 35.14 15.34 18.84
CA VAL A 144 34.07 14.43 18.40
C VAL A 144 32.74 15.13 18.61
N THR A 145 32.04 15.44 17.52
CA THR A 145 30.72 16.09 17.59
C THR A 145 29.62 15.04 17.76
N VAL A 146 28.69 15.27 18.69
CA VAL A 146 27.51 14.42 18.93
C VAL A 146 26.25 15.27 19.01
N THR A 147 25.09 14.67 18.82
CA THR A 147 23.78 15.33 18.98
C THR A 147 23.08 14.78 20.21
N ILE A 148 22.73 15.64 21.17
CA ILE A 148 21.93 15.26 22.33
C ILE A 148 20.44 15.39 21.99
N PHE A 149 19.67 14.34 22.28
CA PHE A 149 18.23 14.30 22.04
C PHE A 149 17.47 13.60 23.19
N ASN A 150 17.25 14.31 24.30
CA ASN A 150 16.63 13.77 25.52
C ASN A 150 15.09 13.83 25.53
N ASN A 151 14.41 13.50 24.43
CA ASN A 151 12.94 13.64 24.36
C ASN A 151 12.16 12.48 24.99
N GLY A 152 12.78 11.72 25.90
CA GLY A 152 12.25 10.59 26.65
C GLY A 152 13.40 9.69 27.11
N SER A 153 13.16 8.77 28.05
CA SER A 153 14.20 7.84 28.55
C SER A 153 14.60 6.77 27.52
N ASP A 154 13.92 6.71 26.37
CA ASP A 154 14.13 5.76 25.30
C ASP A 154 14.73 6.44 24.07
N CYS A 155 15.72 5.79 23.48
CA CYS A 155 16.53 6.27 22.36
C CYS A 155 16.43 5.37 21.13
N THR A 156 15.66 4.28 21.21
CA THR A 156 15.52 3.30 20.12
C THR A 156 14.23 3.60 19.37
N PRO A 157 14.27 3.85 18.06
CA PRO A 157 13.05 4.05 17.29
C PRO A 157 12.24 2.75 17.14
N PRO A 158 10.92 2.86 16.98
CA PRO A 158 10.08 1.71 16.68
C PRO A 158 10.44 1.10 15.31
N THR A 159 9.93 -0.09 15.05
CA THR A 159 9.88 -0.70 13.72
C THR A 159 8.43 -0.66 13.22
N VAL A 160 8.22 -0.49 11.91
CA VAL A 160 6.88 -0.45 11.32
C VAL A 160 6.86 -0.98 9.88
N ALA A 161 5.82 -1.72 9.53
CA ALA A 161 5.55 -2.19 8.18
C ALA A 161 4.05 -2.17 7.88
N ILE A 162 3.66 -1.66 6.72
CA ILE A 162 2.29 -1.86 6.20
C ILE A 162 2.12 -3.35 5.89
N THR A 163 1.04 -3.94 6.41
CA THR A 163 0.70 -5.35 6.22
C THR A 163 -0.43 -5.55 5.21
N SER A 164 -1.28 -4.54 4.98
CA SER A 164 -2.31 -4.55 3.95
C SER A 164 -2.65 -3.10 3.55
N PRO A 165 -2.94 -2.80 2.28
CA PRO A 165 -2.81 -3.67 1.11
C PRO A 165 -1.34 -4.01 0.82
N VAL A 166 -1.08 -5.01 -0.03
CA VAL A 166 0.28 -5.37 -0.45
C VAL A 166 0.70 -4.60 -1.70
N SER A 167 2.01 -4.48 -1.94
CA SER A 167 2.51 -3.75 -3.10
C SER A 167 2.01 -4.37 -4.41
N GLY A 168 1.58 -3.55 -5.36
CA GLY A 168 0.97 -3.93 -6.62
C GLY A 168 -0.54 -4.20 -6.55
N SER A 169 -1.16 -4.12 -5.37
CA SER A 169 -2.62 -4.27 -5.25
C SER A 169 -3.33 -3.13 -5.96
N THR A 170 -4.40 -3.42 -6.70
CA THR A 170 -5.38 -2.38 -7.07
C THR A 170 -6.28 -2.12 -5.83
N VAL A 171 -6.95 -0.98 -5.72
CA VAL A 171 -7.87 -0.68 -4.61
C VAL A 171 -8.99 0.21 -5.11
N ALA A 172 -10.18 0.11 -4.52
CA ALA A 172 -11.36 0.87 -4.92
C ALA A 172 -12.33 1.04 -3.74
N GLY A 173 -13.18 2.06 -3.76
CA GLY A 173 -14.16 2.28 -2.69
C GLY A 173 -13.52 2.66 -1.35
N THR A 174 -13.95 2.03 -0.26
CA THR A 174 -13.36 2.24 1.07
C THR A 174 -12.66 0.96 1.49
N ILE A 175 -11.35 1.02 1.73
CA ILE A 175 -10.53 -0.11 2.21
C ILE A 175 -9.97 0.15 3.60
N THR A 176 -9.47 -0.90 4.24
CA THR A 176 -8.72 -0.79 5.49
C THR A 176 -7.23 -0.99 5.22
N VAL A 177 -6.41 -0.02 5.57
CA VAL A 177 -4.95 -0.11 5.56
C VAL A 177 -4.49 -0.53 6.95
N THR A 178 -3.66 -1.56 7.06
CA THR A 178 -3.17 -2.09 8.35
C THR A 178 -1.65 -2.07 8.41
N ALA A 179 -1.10 -1.94 9.62
CA ALA A 179 0.34 -1.99 9.84
C ALA A 179 0.69 -2.80 11.09
N SER A 180 1.87 -3.43 11.08
CA SER A 180 2.52 -3.95 12.27
C SER A 180 3.57 -2.95 12.74
N ALA A 181 3.64 -2.73 14.06
CA ALA A 181 4.68 -1.91 14.66
C ALA A 181 5.13 -2.50 15.99
N SER A 182 6.42 -2.39 16.31
CA SER A 182 7.00 -2.90 17.56
C SER A 182 8.19 -2.07 18.01
N ASP A 183 8.40 -2.00 19.33
CA ASP A 183 9.42 -1.18 19.98
C ASP A 183 9.88 -1.83 21.30
N ASN A 184 11.05 -1.47 21.82
CA ASN A 184 11.61 -2.01 23.08
C ASN A 184 10.91 -1.51 24.34
N VAL A 185 10.33 -0.30 24.34
CA VAL A 185 9.54 0.22 25.47
C VAL A 185 8.06 0.29 25.10
N GLY A 186 7.74 0.53 23.83
CA GLY A 186 6.39 0.36 23.29
C GLY A 186 6.00 1.43 22.27
N VAL A 187 5.16 1.04 21.32
CA VAL A 187 4.61 1.94 20.30
C VAL A 187 3.35 2.61 20.84
N ILE A 188 3.28 3.94 20.76
CA ILE A 188 2.11 4.71 21.23
C ILE A 188 1.18 5.16 20.10
N GLY A 189 1.60 5.02 18.85
CA GLY A 189 0.74 5.27 17.70
C GLY A 189 1.40 5.04 16.36
N VAL A 190 0.56 4.83 15.34
CA VAL A 190 0.94 4.64 13.94
C VAL A 190 0.10 5.56 13.06
N GLU A 191 0.75 6.50 12.38
CA GLU A 191 0.16 7.37 11.37
C GLU A 191 0.26 6.70 9.99
N PHE A 192 -0.84 6.61 9.26
CA PHE A 192 -0.86 6.12 7.89
C PHE A 192 -0.84 7.28 6.89
N ARG A 193 -0.05 7.18 5.84
CA ARG A 193 0.11 8.22 4.81
C ARG A 193 -0.12 7.67 3.42
N ILE A 194 -0.79 8.45 2.58
CA ILE A 194 -1.09 8.15 1.18
C ILE A 194 -0.43 9.23 0.32
N ASP A 195 0.43 8.83 -0.61
CA ASP A 195 1.27 9.69 -1.45
C ASP A 195 2.09 10.72 -0.66
N GLY A 196 2.48 10.33 0.55
CA GLY A 196 3.22 11.19 1.48
C GLY A 196 2.35 12.19 2.25
N ALA A 197 1.05 12.30 1.95
CA ALA A 197 0.13 13.12 2.72
C ALA A 197 -0.08 12.55 4.13
N SER A 198 -0.05 13.42 5.14
CA SER A 198 -0.32 13.04 6.53
C SER A 198 -1.76 12.57 6.71
N GLY A 199 -1.94 11.51 7.51
CA GLY A 199 -3.24 10.91 7.79
C GLY A 199 -3.57 10.88 9.27
N VAL A 200 -4.64 10.15 9.60
CA VAL A 200 -5.06 9.94 10.99
C VAL A 200 -4.14 8.91 11.64
N GLU A 201 -3.76 9.19 12.89
CA GLU A 201 -3.00 8.25 13.70
C GLU A 201 -3.90 7.31 14.48
N ASP A 202 -3.57 6.02 14.44
CA ASP A 202 -4.14 5.00 15.30
C ASP A 202 -3.24 4.72 16.51
N THR A 203 -3.77 4.91 17.72
CA THR A 203 -3.04 4.72 18.98
C THR A 203 -3.28 3.36 19.63
N THR A 204 -4.06 2.47 19.02
CA THR A 204 -4.44 1.17 19.62
C THR A 204 -4.14 0.01 18.68
N ALA A 205 -3.29 -0.93 19.09
CA ALA A 205 -3.08 -2.15 18.31
C ALA A 205 -4.33 -3.06 18.35
N PRO A 206 -4.71 -3.73 17.24
CA PRO A 206 -4.03 -3.76 15.95
C PRO A 206 -4.23 -2.47 15.13
N TYR A 207 -3.13 -1.90 14.61
CA TYR A 207 -3.14 -0.60 13.94
C TYR A 207 -3.80 -0.66 12.56
N ALA A 208 -4.85 0.14 12.36
CA ALA A 208 -5.60 0.18 11.12
C ALA A 208 -6.25 1.55 10.86
N VAL A 209 -6.36 1.94 9.60
CA VAL A 209 -7.14 3.11 9.17
C VAL A 209 -8.05 2.76 8.00
N SER A 210 -9.24 3.36 7.99
CA SER A 210 -10.12 3.31 6.83
C SER A 210 -9.67 4.36 5.81
N TRP A 211 -9.39 3.94 4.59
CA TRP A 211 -9.03 4.79 3.46
C TRP A 211 -10.14 4.73 2.41
N ASN A 212 -10.82 5.86 2.23
CA ASN A 212 -11.76 6.04 1.13
C ASN A 212 -10.99 6.42 -0.14
N THR A 213 -10.72 5.43 -1.00
CA THR A 213 -9.98 5.61 -2.25
C THR A 213 -10.77 6.44 -3.24
N THR A 214 -12.11 6.55 -3.14
CA THR A 214 -12.94 7.36 -4.07
C THR A 214 -12.61 8.85 -4.04
N ALA A 215 -11.92 9.31 -2.99
CA ALA A 215 -11.39 10.67 -2.89
C ALA A 215 -10.03 10.86 -3.60
N TYR A 216 -9.50 9.81 -4.22
CA TYR A 216 -8.19 9.79 -4.89
C TYR A 216 -8.40 9.47 -6.37
N SER A 217 -7.53 10.03 -7.23
CA SER A 217 -7.54 9.74 -8.67
C SER A 217 -7.32 8.26 -8.94
N ASN A 218 -7.79 7.75 -10.09
CA ASN A 218 -7.36 6.43 -10.52
C ASN A 218 -5.90 6.47 -10.97
N GLY A 219 -5.13 5.43 -10.66
CA GLY A 219 -3.70 5.37 -10.95
C GLY A 219 -2.88 4.88 -9.77
N SER A 220 -1.55 5.01 -9.84
CA SER A 220 -0.65 4.52 -8.80
C SER A 220 -0.64 5.47 -7.59
N HIS A 221 -0.78 4.91 -6.38
CA HIS A 221 -0.65 5.59 -5.09
C HIS A 221 0.38 4.87 -4.22
N THR A 222 1.03 5.59 -3.31
CA THR A 222 2.06 5.05 -2.41
C THR A 222 1.64 5.19 -0.96
N LEU A 223 1.56 4.08 -0.24
CA LEU A 223 1.24 4.03 1.17
C LEU A 223 2.52 3.92 2.00
N THR A 224 2.60 4.69 3.09
CA THR A 224 3.64 4.55 4.12
C THR A 224 3.00 4.65 5.50
N ALA A 225 3.59 4.01 6.50
CA ALA A 225 3.16 4.14 7.90
C ALA A 225 4.31 4.70 8.74
N ILE A 226 4.01 5.56 9.70
CA ILE A 226 4.97 6.13 10.65
C ILE A 226 4.57 5.72 12.05
N ALA A 227 5.38 4.87 12.69
CA ALA A 227 5.20 4.53 14.09
C ALA A 227 5.98 5.52 14.97
N ARG A 228 5.44 5.81 16.15
CA ARG A 228 6.15 6.54 17.20
C ARG A 228 6.04 5.88 18.57
N ASP A 229 7.03 6.12 19.41
CA ASP A 229 7.04 5.73 20.82
C ASP A 229 6.72 6.91 21.76
N ALA A 230 6.70 6.65 23.06
CA ALA A 230 6.45 7.66 24.09
C ALA A 230 7.60 8.68 24.27
N ALA A 231 8.81 8.35 23.79
CA ALA A 231 9.98 9.22 23.79
C ALA A 231 10.09 10.08 22.53
N GLY A 232 9.10 10.00 21.63
CA GLY A 232 9.05 10.74 20.39
C GLY A 232 10.01 10.23 19.31
N ASN A 233 10.60 9.03 19.49
CA ASN A 233 11.31 8.37 18.41
C ASN A 233 10.30 7.91 17.36
N THR A 234 10.69 8.00 16.09
CA THR A 234 9.82 7.65 14.96
C THR A 234 10.52 6.77 13.96
N ALA A 235 9.76 5.93 13.28
CA ALA A 235 10.23 5.19 12.11
C ALA A 235 9.16 5.16 11.03
N THR A 236 9.59 5.21 9.77
CA THR A 236 8.72 5.13 8.59
C THR A 236 8.89 3.77 7.92
N SER A 237 7.78 3.17 7.51
CA SER A 237 7.80 1.90 6.79
C SER A 237 8.43 2.04 5.40
N SER A 238 8.80 0.91 4.80
CA SER A 238 9.00 0.90 3.35
C SER A 238 7.69 1.29 2.63
N PRO A 239 7.76 2.00 1.49
CA PRO A 239 6.58 2.36 0.72
C PRO A 239 5.92 1.13 0.10
N VAL A 240 4.59 1.10 0.10
CA VAL A 240 3.75 0.11 -0.56
C VAL A 240 3.01 0.82 -1.70
N THR A 241 3.29 0.45 -2.94
CA THR A 241 2.61 1.06 -4.10
C THR A 241 1.35 0.27 -4.44
N VAL A 242 0.22 0.93 -4.63
CA VAL A 242 -1.07 0.35 -5.03
C VAL A 242 -1.64 1.11 -6.22
N THR A 243 -2.60 0.53 -6.93
CA THR A 243 -3.32 1.22 -8.02
C THR A 243 -4.75 1.53 -7.57
N VAL A 244 -5.11 2.80 -7.37
CA VAL A 244 -6.51 3.17 -7.17
C VAL A 244 -7.27 3.04 -8.49
N SER A 245 -8.43 2.39 -8.46
CA SER A 245 -9.32 2.22 -9.61
C SER A 245 -10.77 2.33 -9.16
N ASN A 246 -11.23 3.55 -8.91
CA ASN A 246 -12.60 3.91 -8.56
C ASN A 246 -13.51 4.12 -9.77
N ASP A 247 -13.11 3.66 -10.97
CA ASP A 247 -14.00 3.74 -12.12
C ASP A 247 -15.34 3.15 -11.71
N SER A 248 -16.38 3.99 -11.81
CA SER A 248 -17.73 3.56 -11.52
C SER A 248 -18.02 2.45 -12.50
N THR A 249 -17.95 1.22 -11.99
CA THR A 249 -18.48 0.08 -12.71
C THR A 249 -19.90 0.51 -13.14
N PRO A 250 -20.24 0.47 -14.44
CA PRO A 250 -21.44 1.14 -14.95
C PRO A 250 -22.66 0.83 -14.08
N THR A 251 -23.28 1.84 -13.50
CA THR A 251 -24.45 1.77 -12.61
C THR A 251 -25.74 1.33 -13.33
N GLY A 252 -25.64 0.87 -14.56
CA GLY A 252 -26.67 0.05 -15.18
C GLY A 252 -26.34 -1.42 -14.96
N CYS A 253 -27.28 -2.19 -14.42
CA CYS A 253 -27.39 -3.55 -14.92
C CYS A 253 -27.47 -3.39 -16.44
N ALA A 254 -26.47 -3.88 -17.19
CA ALA A 254 -26.80 -4.36 -18.51
C ALA A 254 -27.89 -5.39 -18.24
N THR A 255 -29.15 -5.02 -18.47
CA THR A 255 -30.23 -5.97 -18.52
C THR A 255 -29.71 -7.13 -19.35
N PRO A 256 -29.75 -8.39 -18.87
CA PRO A 256 -29.55 -9.51 -19.76
C PRO A 256 -30.44 -9.21 -20.96
N LEU A 257 -29.80 -9.00 -22.12
CA LEU A 257 -30.52 -8.88 -23.38
C LEU A 257 -31.38 -10.14 -23.41
N ASP A 258 -32.70 -9.96 -23.29
CA ASP A 258 -33.75 -10.98 -23.25
C ASP A 258 -33.24 -12.40 -23.11
N ALA A 259 -33.48 -13.10 -21.98
CA ALA A 259 -33.26 -14.55 -21.85
C ALA A 259 -33.33 -15.22 -23.22
N LEU A 260 -32.15 -15.51 -23.80
CA LEU A 260 -32.02 -15.57 -25.26
C LEU A 260 -33.09 -16.52 -25.79
N PRO A 261 -33.92 -16.13 -26.80
CA PRO A 261 -35.07 -16.93 -27.22
C PRO A 261 -34.68 -18.31 -27.79
N GLY A 262 -33.37 -18.61 -27.89
CA GLY A 262 -32.85 -19.94 -28.13
C GLY A 262 -32.77 -20.78 -26.85
N THR A 263 -33.90 -21.27 -26.35
CA THR A 263 -33.87 -22.40 -25.42
C THR A 263 -33.34 -23.63 -26.15
N THR A 264 -32.33 -24.28 -25.59
CA THR A 264 -31.97 -25.63 -26.05
C THR A 264 -32.63 -26.61 -25.09
N LEU A 265 -33.61 -27.36 -25.58
CA LEU A 265 -34.36 -28.35 -24.81
C LEU A 265 -33.43 -29.54 -24.53
N PHE A 266 -33.10 -29.77 -23.26
CA PHE A 266 -32.31 -30.92 -22.82
C PHE A 266 -33.14 -31.78 -21.90
N ASN A 267 -33.41 -33.03 -22.24
CA ASN A 267 -34.10 -33.90 -21.31
C ASN A 267 -33.16 -34.28 -20.15
N ASN A 268 -33.12 -33.44 -19.12
CA ASN A 268 -32.60 -33.67 -17.77
C ASN A 268 -31.08 -33.56 -17.63
N THR A 269 -30.58 -32.32 -17.61
CA THR A 269 -29.17 -32.01 -17.30
C THR A 269 -28.97 -31.92 -15.79
N VAL A 270 -28.04 -32.71 -15.25
CA VAL A 270 -27.84 -32.81 -13.80
C VAL A 270 -26.68 -31.94 -13.32
N ARG A 271 -25.62 -31.79 -14.14
CA ARG A 271 -24.49 -30.84 -14.03
C ARG A 271 -23.82 -30.59 -15.40
N ALA A 272 -23.11 -29.47 -15.51
CA ALA A 272 -22.50 -28.94 -16.71
C ALA A 272 -21.22 -28.16 -16.34
N GLN A 273 -20.22 -28.14 -17.23
CA GLN A 273 -19.03 -27.29 -17.11
C GLN A 273 -18.68 -26.70 -18.48
N MET A 274 -18.15 -25.47 -18.48
CA MET A 274 -17.91 -24.70 -19.70
C MET A 274 -16.45 -24.27 -19.82
N TRP A 275 -16.03 -23.97 -21.04
CA TRP A 275 -14.68 -23.47 -21.34
C TRP A 275 -14.70 -22.62 -22.62
N ILE A 276 -13.59 -21.91 -22.87
CA ILE A 276 -13.46 -20.95 -23.96
C ILE A 276 -12.25 -21.34 -24.82
N ILE A 277 -12.45 -21.49 -26.12
CA ILE A 277 -11.39 -21.67 -27.12
C ILE A 277 -11.75 -20.84 -28.35
N ASP A 278 -10.78 -20.14 -28.95
CA ASP A 278 -10.96 -19.29 -30.13
C ASP A 278 -12.14 -18.31 -29.97
N ASN A 279 -12.18 -17.64 -28.82
CA ASN A 279 -13.24 -16.72 -28.41
C ASN A 279 -14.67 -17.31 -28.47
N THR A 280 -14.77 -18.64 -28.45
CA THR A 280 -16.03 -19.36 -28.53
C THR A 280 -16.27 -20.15 -27.26
N TRP A 281 -17.47 -20.06 -26.73
CA TRP A 281 -17.90 -20.81 -25.57
C TRP A 281 -18.29 -22.24 -25.95
N TRP A 282 -17.73 -23.18 -25.21
CA TRP A 282 -18.00 -24.60 -25.31
C TRP A 282 -18.49 -25.14 -23.95
N GLY A 283 -19.18 -26.27 -23.99
CA GLY A 283 -19.69 -26.93 -22.80
C GLY A 283 -19.72 -28.45 -22.94
N ALA A 284 -19.64 -29.15 -21.81
CA ALA A 284 -19.87 -30.57 -21.71
C ALA A 284 -21.10 -30.76 -20.82
N PHE A 285 -22.24 -31.05 -21.44
CA PHE A 285 -23.52 -31.11 -20.75
C PHE A 285 -24.09 -32.52 -20.76
N SER A 286 -24.63 -32.93 -19.61
CA SER A 286 -25.34 -34.19 -19.45
C SER A 286 -26.75 -34.10 -20.04
N ASP A 287 -27.17 -35.17 -20.72
CA ASP A 287 -28.53 -35.43 -21.20
C ASP A 287 -28.96 -36.76 -20.56
N ALA A 288 -29.91 -36.73 -19.62
CA ALA A 288 -30.26 -37.92 -18.80
C ALA A 288 -30.85 -39.08 -19.59
N SER A 289 -31.08 -38.94 -20.89
CA SER A 289 -31.57 -40.03 -21.72
C SER A 289 -30.49 -40.64 -22.60
N THR A 290 -29.36 -39.94 -22.84
CA THR A 290 -28.43 -40.33 -23.90
C THR A 290 -26.94 -40.16 -23.59
N GLY A 291 -26.54 -39.53 -22.48
CA GLY A 291 -25.13 -39.36 -22.09
C GLY A 291 -24.64 -37.92 -22.04
N ILE A 292 -23.33 -37.71 -22.07
CA ILE A 292 -22.65 -36.40 -22.05
C ILE A 292 -22.19 -36.07 -23.46
N TYR A 293 -22.40 -34.83 -23.89
CA TYR A 293 -22.07 -34.35 -25.24
C TYR A 293 -21.33 -33.03 -25.19
N PHE A 294 -20.56 -32.75 -26.24
CA PHE A 294 -20.04 -31.43 -26.51
C PHE A 294 -21.18 -30.48 -26.92
N TYR A 295 -21.04 -29.23 -26.53
CA TYR A 295 -21.92 -28.14 -26.92
C TYR A 295 -21.10 -26.93 -27.32
N LYS A 296 -21.51 -26.26 -28.38
CA LYS A 296 -20.90 -25.02 -28.87
C LYS A 296 -21.91 -23.90 -28.82
N LEU A 297 -21.56 -22.76 -28.25
CA LEU A 297 -22.40 -21.56 -28.32
C LEU A 297 -22.33 -21.00 -29.75
N VAL A 298 -23.48 -20.95 -30.43
CA VAL A 298 -23.61 -20.39 -31.79
C VAL A 298 -24.75 -19.40 -31.79
N GLY A 299 -24.43 -18.13 -32.02
CA GLY A 299 -25.39 -17.05 -31.83
C GLY A 299 -25.88 -17.04 -30.40
N SER A 300 -27.17 -17.31 -30.21
CA SER A 300 -27.84 -17.18 -28.92
C SER A 300 -28.19 -18.52 -28.25
N GLY A 301 -27.64 -19.64 -28.71
CA GLY A 301 -28.00 -20.98 -28.23
C GLY A 301 -26.87 -21.99 -28.34
N PHE A 302 -26.96 -23.06 -27.58
CA PHE A 302 -25.99 -24.16 -27.61
C PHE A 302 -26.37 -25.20 -28.66
N VAL A 303 -25.43 -25.50 -29.56
CA VAL A 303 -25.57 -26.55 -30.56
C VAL A 303 -24.91 -27.84 -30.06
N LYS A 304 -25.67 -28.94 -30.02
CA LYS A 304 -25.18 -30.28 -29.65
C LYS A 304 -24.17 -30.78 -30.67
N GLY A 305 -23.02 -31.21 -30.18
CA GLY A 305 -21.92 -31.79 -30.95
C GLY A 305 -21.71 -33.27 -30.62
N ASP A 306 -20.45 -33.68 -30.68
CA ASP A 306 -20.05 -35.08 -30.55
C ASP A 306 -20.34 -35.65 -29.14
N PHE A 307 -20.56 -36.96 -29.10
CA PHE A 307 -20.76 -37.73 -27.88
C PHE A 307 -19.44 -37.91 -27.12
N ILE A 308 -19.50 -37.77 -25.79
CA ILE A 308 -18.34 -37.87 -24.88
C ILE A 308 -18.42 -39.17 -24.06
N ASP A 309 -19.50 -39.35 -23.30
CA ASP A 309 -19.60 -40.40 -22.29
C ASP A 309 -21.04 -40.91 -22.15
N PRO A 310 -21.27 -42.24 -22.03
CA PRO A 310 -22.62 -42.80 -21.91
C PRO A 310 -23.30 -42.57 -20.56
N ASN A 311 -22.57 -42.17 -19.53
CA ASN A 311 -23.02 -42.13 -18.15
C ASN A 311 -23.62 -40.77 -17.79
N PHE A 312 -24.95 -40.76 -17.68
CA PHE A 312 -25.72 -39.55 -17.44
C PHE A 312 -26.21 -39.41 -15.99
N ALA A 313 -26.25 -40.50 -15.21
CA ALA A 313 -26.86 -40.53 -13.88
C ALA A 313 -25.87 -40.20 -12.74
N ALA A 314 -24.58 -40.51 -12.94
CA ALA A 314 -23.48 -40.17 -12.03
C ALA A 314 -22.45 -39.19 -12.63
N GLY A 315 -22.42 -39.07 -13.97
CA GLY A 315 -21.45 -38.29 -14.72
C GLY A 315 -21.60 -36.79 -14.52
N GLN A 316 -20.91 -36.27 -13.51
CA GLN A 316 -20.72 -34.82 -13.34
C GLN A 316 -19.38 -34.48 -14.00
N PRO A 317 -19.39 -33.92 -15.23
CA PRO A 317 -18.15 -33.59 -15.90
C PRO A 317 -17.52 -32.38 -15.22
N ASP A 318 -16.24 -32.50 -14.89
CA ASP A 318 -15.39 -31.36 -14.60
C ASP A 318 -14.37 -31.21 -15.74
N THR A 319 -14.22 -30.00 -16.24
CA THR A 319 -13.40 -29.72 -17.43
C THR A 319 -12.21 -28.85 -17.07
N LEU A 320 -11.14 -29.02 -17.85
CA LEU A 320 -9.95 -28.18 -17.77
C LEU A 320 -9.39 -28.00 -19.18
N TRP A 321 -9.30 -26.75 -19.63
CA TRP A 321 -8.56 -26.38 -20.82
C TRP A 321 -7.24 -25.75 -20.38
N ASN A 322 -6.11 -26.31 -20.82
CA ASN A 322 -4.78 -25.82 -20.43
C ASN A 322 -4.11 -24.93 -21.49
N GLY A 323 -4.85 -24.51 -22.52
CA GLY A 323 -4.31 -23.75 -23.66
C GLY A 323 -3.95 -24.60 -24.88
N SER A 324 -3.87 -25.93 -24.73
CA SER A 324 -3.52 -26.84 -25.83
C SER A 324 -4.38 -28.11 -25.88
N GLU A 325 -4.75 -28.63 -24.72
CA GLU A 325 -5.46 -29.88 -24.55
C GLU A 325 -6.68 -29.65 -23.63
N LEU A 326 -7.77 -30.36 -23.94
CA LEU A 326 -8.96 -30.39 -23.11
C LEU A 326 -9.00 -31.68 -22.31
N PHE A 327 -9.16 -31.54 -21.00
CA PHE A 327 -9.42 -32.64 -20.08
C PHE A 327 -10.87 -32.61 -19.63
N ILE A 328 -11.51 -33.78 -19.61
CA ILE A 328 -12.87 -33.96 -19.08
C ILE A 328 -12.84 -35.13 -18.11
N LEU A 329 -13.04 -34.86 -16.83
CA LEU A 329 -13.12 -35.85 -15.77
C LEU A 329 -14.59 -36.13 -15.46
N VAL A 330 -15.03 -37.37 -15.65
CA VAL A 330 -16.42 -37.80 -15.48
C VAL A 330 -16.51 -38.84 -14.38
N GLN A 331 -17.21 -38.54 -13.29
CA GLN A 331 -17.51 -39.53 -12.25
C GLN A 331 -18.45 -40.61 -12.79
N GLN A 332 -17.99 -41.85 -12.90
CA GLN A 332 -18.80 -42.96 -13.43
C GLN A 332 -19.66 -43.61 -12.34
N SER A 333 -19.14 -43.68 -11.13
CA SER A 333 -19.83 -44.19 -9.95
C SER A 333 -19.19 -43.56 -8.70
N GLY A 334 -19.66 -43.94 -7.50
CA GLY A 334 -18.95 -43.56 -6.27
C GLY A 334 -17.49 -44.06 -6.24
N SER A 335 -17.17 -45.16 -6.92
CA SER A 335 -15.85 -45.80 -6.84
C SER A 335 -15.01 -45.69 -8.11
N LEU A 336 -15.49 -44.96 -9.13
CA LEU A 336 -14.81 -44.88 -10.42
C LEU A 336 -15.04 -43.51 -11.06
N ALA A 337 -13.98 -42.89 -11.56
CA ALA A 337 -14.02 -41.80 -12.50
C ALA A 337 -13.37 -42.20 -13.83
N LYS A 338 -13.69 -41.48 -14.90
CA LYS A 338 -13.04 -41.59 -16.21
C LYS A 338 -12.46 -40.25 -16.60
N LEU A 339 -11.19 -40.26 -17.01
CA LEU A 339 -10.56 -39.07 -17.58
C LEU A 339 -10.51 -39.20 -19.09
N TYR A 340 -10.97 -38.16 -19.78
CA TYR A 340 -10.85 -37.99 -21.21
C TYR A 340 -9.84 -36.87 -21.50
N LYS A 341 -9.13 -37.01 -22.63
CA LYS A 341 -8.17 -36.03 -23.11
C LYS A 341 -8.35 -35.81 -24.61
N TYR A 342 -8.48 -34.56 -25.03
CA TYR A 342 -8.73 -34.18 -26.41
C TYR A 342 -7.72 -33.15 -26.91
N THR A 343 -7.36 -33.25 -28.18
CA THR A 343 -6.79 -32.14 -28.95
C THR A 343 -7.91 -31.31 -29.57
N TYR A 344 -7.65 -30.01 -29.76
CA TYR A 344 -8.55 -29.11 -30.46
C TYR A 344 -7.90 -28.59 -31.75
N SER A 345 -8.66 -28.60 -32.84
CA SER A 345 -8.24 -28.05 -34.12
C SER A 345 -9.05 -26.78 -34.41
N SER A 346 -8.40 -25.62 -34.33
CA SER A 346 -9.03 -24.30 -34.56
C SER A 346 -9.64 -24.18 -35.96
N GLY A 347 -8.95 -24.67 -36.99
CA GLY A 347 -9.40 -24.59 -38.38
C GLY A 347 -10.71 -25.35 -38.66
N SER A 348 -10.97 -26.44 -37.93
CA SER A 348 -12.20 -27.24 -38.06
C SER A 348 -13.18 -27.02 -36.90
N GLY A 349 -12.75 -26.36 -35.82
CA GLY A 349 -13.51 -26.18 -34.60
C GLY A 349 -13.95 -27.51 -33.98
N SER A 350 -13.10 -28.54 -34.00
CA SER A 350 -13.46 -29.92 -33.60
C SER A 350 -12.49 -30.50 -32.58
N PHE A 351 -12.99 -31.38 -31.72
CA PHE A 351 -12.19 -32.14 -30.76
C PHE A 351 -11.85 -33.53 -31.30
N ALA A 352 -10.61 -33.96 -31.11
CA ALA A 352 -10.18 -35.32 -31.40
C ALA A 352 -9.59 -35.96 -30.15
N ILE A 353 -10.09 -37.13 -29.77
CA ILE A 353 -9.62 -37.84 -28.59
C ILE A 353 -8.16 -38.26 -28.76
N ILE A 354 -7.35 -38.07 -27.72
CA ILE A 354 -5.95 -38.49 -27.72
C ILE A 354 -5.88 -40.00 -27.48
N GLY A 355 -5.03 -40.68 -28.27
CA GLY A 355 -4.83 -42.12 -28.16
C GLY A 355 -4.47 -42.54 -26.72
N GLY A 356 -5.13 -43.58 -26.23
CA GLY A 356 -5.00 -44.07 -24.84
C GLY A 356 -6.09 -43.58 -23.89
N PHE A 357 -6.90 -42.58 -24.28
CA PHE A 357 -8.05 -42.10 -23.51
C PHE A 357 -9.38 -42.65 -24.07
N PRO A 358 -10.46 -42.71 -23.25
CA PRO A 358 -10.46 -42.41 -21.81
C PRO A 358 -9.71 -43.46 -20.98
N ILE A 359 -9.22 -43.04 -19.82
CA ILE A 359 -8.66 -43.94 -18.81
C ILE A 359 -9.58 -44.01 -17.59
N ASP A 360 -9.57 -45.17 -16.94
CA ASP A 360 -10.28 -45.40 -15.68
C ASP A 360 -9.42 -44.92 -14.50
N LEU A 361 -10.02 -44.16 -13.60
CA LEU A 361 -9.44 -43.68 -12.35
C LEU A 361 -10.25 -44.27 -11.19
N PRO A 362 -9.85 -45.44 -10.63
CA PRO A 362 -10.49 -45.99 -9.44
C PRO A 362 -10.44 -44.98 -8.28
N LEU A 363 -11.55 -44.81 -7.58
CA LEU A 363 -11.63 -43.91 -6.43
C LEU A 363 -11.63 -44.72 -5.14
N ASN A 364 -10.88 -44.26 -4.15
CA ASN A 364 -10.88 -44.86 -2.82
C ASN A 364 -12.14 -44.43 -2.07
N GLY A 365 -12.97 -45.40 -1.68
CA GLY A 365 -14.27 -45.17 -1.05
C GLY A 365 -15.43 -44.97 -2.05
N LEU A 366 -16.51 -44.37 -1.56
CA LEU A 366 -17.67 -43.94 -2.34
C LEU A 366 -17.66 -42.42 -2.39
N ALA A 367 -17.12 -41.85 -3.46
CA ALA A 367 -17.05 -40.41 -3.67
C ALA A 367 -18.45 -39.80 -3.70
N ASP A 368 -18.61 -38.67 -3.00
CA ASP A 368 -19.86 -37.94 -2.98
C ASP A 368 -20.24 -37.48 -4.40
N PRO A 369 -21.52 -37.57 -4.80
CA PRO A 369 -21.92 -37.18 -6.15
C PRO A 369 -21.60 -35.72 -6.44
N GLY A 370 -20.60 -35.48 -7.30
CA GLY A 370 -20.24 -34.12 -7.72
C GLY A 370 -19.17 -33.42 -6.91
N ALA A 371 -18.49 -34.15 -6.05
CA ALA A 371 -17.35 -33.63 -5.31
C ALA A 371 -16.03 -33.72 -6.09
N LEU A 372 -16.03 -34.28 -7.30
CA LEU A 372 -14.81 -34.52 -8.07
C LEU A 372 -14.41 -33.27 -8.86
N ALA A 373 -13.20 -32.75 -8.60
CA ALA A 373 -12.63 -31.59 -9.29
C ALA A 373 -11.19 -31.87 -9.74
N LEU A 374 -10.82 -31.35 -10.92
CA LEU A 374 -9.54 -31.50 -11.60
C LEU A 374 -8.85 -30.15 -11.82
N HIS A 375 -7.54 -30.11 -11.63
CA HIS A 375 -6.68 -29.05 -12.14
C HIS A 375 -5.30 -29.59 -12.56
N GLN A 376 -4.55 -28.76 -13.29
CA GLN A 376 -3.16 -29.00 -13.65
C GLN A 376 -2.27 -28.02 -12.90
N ASP A 377 -1.11 -28.48 -12.41
CA ASP A 377 -0.07 -27.60 -11.85
C ASP A 377 0.87 -27.04 -12.93
N SER A 378 1.87 -26.23 -12.56
CA SER A 378 2.75 -25.58 -13.53
C SER A 378 3.72 -26.57 -14.22
N THR A 379 3.95 -27.74 -13.60
CA THR A 379 4.77 -28.81 -14.17
C THR A 379 4.04 -29.63 -15.23
N GLY A 380 2.73 -29.40 -15.38
CA GLY A 380 1.87 -30.16 -16.26
C GLY A 380 1.24 -31.39 -15.58
N LYS A 381 1.51 -31.66 -14.30
CA LYS A 381 0.90 -32.79 -13.59
C LYS A 381 -0.56 -32.47 -13.28
N LEU A 382 -1.43 -33.46 -13.51
CA LEU A 382 -2.85 -33.37 -13.20
C LEU A 382 -3.12 -33.87 -11.78
N TRP A 383 -4.02 -33.18 -11.10
CA TRP A 383 -4.47 -33.48 -9.75
C TRP A 383 -5.98 -33.47 -9.69
N ALA A 384 -6.56 -34.47 -9.05
CA ALA A 384 -7.99 -34.50 -8.78
C ALA A 384 -8.27 -34.66 -7.29
N THR A 385 -9.29 -33.98 -6.80
CA THR A 385 -9.77 -34.07 -5.41
C THR A 385 -11.23 -34.48 -5.38
N TYR A 386 -11.61 -35.23 -4.34
CA TYR A 386 -12.99 -35.62 -4.07
C TYR A 386 -13.19 -35.89 -2.57
N THR A 387 -14.43 -35.81 -2.11
CA THR A 387 -14.82 -36.24 -0.76
C THR A 387 -15.39 -37.64 -0.79
N SER A 388 -15.08 -38.46 0.22
CA SER A 388 -15.72 -39.76 0.42
C SER A 388 -15.74 -40.13 1.90
N GLY A 389 -16.93 -40.38 2.43
CA GLY A 389 -17.11 -40.65 3.86
C GLY A 389 -16.62 -39.48 4.69
N THR A 390 -15.68 -39.72 5.61
CA THR A 390 -15.10 -38.68 6.48
C THR A 390 -13.88 -37.98 5.90
N ASN A 391 -13.53 -38.26 4.64
CA ASN A 391 -12.21 -37.92 4.10
C ASN A 391 -12.28 -37.03 2.86
N VAL A 392 -11.32 -36.12 2.75
CA VAL A 392 -10.94 -35.45 1.49
C VAL A 392 -9.78 -36.22 0.89
N TYR A 393 -9.95 -36.69 -0.34
CA TYR A 393 -8.92 -37.41 -1.08
C TYR A 393 -8.29 -36.53 -2.16
N VAL A 394 -7.03 -36.83 -2.45
CA VAL A 394 -6.30 -36.31 -3.62
C VAL A 394 -5.62 -37.47 -4.36
N ILE A 395 -5.72 -37.45 -5.68
CA ILE A 395 -5.05 -38.37 -6.62
C ILE A 395 -4.34 -37.54 -7.70
N TRP A 396 -3.30 -38.10 -8.33
CA TRP A 396 -2.49 -37.36 -9.31
C TRP A 396 -1.94 -38.23 -10.43
N SER A 397 -1.64 -37.60 -11.57
CA SER A 397 -0.95 -38.27 -12.68
C SER A 397 0.52 -38.55 -12.34
N THR A 398 0.99 -39.74 -12.69
CA THR A 398 2.38 -40.19 -12.49
C THR A 398 3.20 -40.20 -13.77
N SER A 399 2.57 -40.01 -14.93
CA SER A 399 3.21 -39.87 -16.23
C SER A 399 2.86 -38.54 -16.89
N ALA A 400 3.78 -37.99 -17.70
CA ALA A 400 3.59 -36.73 -18.42
C ALA A 400 2.54 -36.81 -19.54
N ASP A 401 2.24 -38.01 -20.05
CA ASP A 401 1.14 -38.24 -20.99
C ASP A 401 -0.23 -38.38 -20.29
N HIS A 402 -0.23 -38.40 -18.95
CA HIS A 402 -1.36 -38.58 -18.06
C HIS A 402 -2.08 -39.92 -18.17
N LEU A 403 -1.46 -40.95 -18.76
CA LEU A 403 -2.03 -42.30 -18.87
C LEU A 403 -1.91 -43.11 -17.58
N THR A 404 -0.97 -42.78 -16.69
CA THR A 404 -0.83 -43.44 -15.38
C THR A 404 -1.05 -42.46 -14.24
N TRP A 405 -1.65 -42.96 -13.16
CA TRP A 405 -2.06 -42.20 -11.99
C TRP A 405 -1.75 -42.95 -10.70
N ASP A 406 -1.49 -42.21 -9.63
CA ASP A 406 -1.60 -42.75 -8.29
C ASP A 406 -3.04 -42.55 -7.80
N THR A 407 -3.77 -43.66 -7.74
CA THR A 407 -5.17 -43.69 -7.29
C THR A 407 -5.32 -44.33 -5.91
N THR A 408 -4.23 -44.46 -5.14
CA THR A 408 -4.31 -44.96 -3.77
C THR A 408 -5.09 -43.99 -2.86
N GLY A 409 -5.11 -42.70 -3.23
CA GLY A 409 -5.92 -41.66 -2.62
C GLY A 409 -5.29 -41.14 -1.33
N PHE A 410 -4.39 -40.16 -1.44
CA PHE A 410 -3.86 -39.46 -0.28
C PHE A 410 -5.01 -38.77 0.47
N ILE A 411 -5.07 -38.98 1.79
CA ILE A 411 -6.08 -38.37 2.65
C ILE A 411 -5.56 -36.99 3.07
N LEU A 412 -6.12 -35.95 2.47
CA LEU A 412 -5.79 -34.55 2.76
C LEU A 412 -6.38 -34.10 4.10
N ALA A 413 -7.58 -34.60 4.42
CA ALA A 413 -8.30 -34.38 5.67
C ALA A 413 -9.18 -35.59 5.99
N ALA A 414 -9.42 -35.87 7.27
CA ALA A 414 -10.09 -37.09 7.75
C ALA A 414 -11.15 -36.83 8.85
N ASP A 415 -11.64 -35.59 8.90
CA ASP A 415 -12.48 -35.04 9.95
C ASP A 415 -13.85 -34.54 9.42
N LEU A 416 -14.24 -34.94 8.20
CA LEU A 416 -15.51 -34.56 7.60
C LEU A 416 -16.72 -35.22 8.28
N SER A 417 -17.89 -34.64 8.03
CA SER A 417 -19.19 -35.16 8.49
C SER A 417 -19.50 -36.55 7.93
N THR A 418 -20.01 -37.44 8.78
CA THR A 418 -20.54 -38.75 8.35
C THR A 418 -21.98 -38.68 7.86
N THR A 419 -22.67 -37.56 8.07
CA THR A 419 -24.12 -37.43 7.87
C THR A 419 -24.50 -36.50 6.72
N THR A 420 -23.55 -35.68 6.24
CA THR A 420 -23.80 -34.69 5.21
C THR A 420 -22.71 -34.74 4.13
N PRO A 421 -23.06 -34.72 2.84
CA PRO A 421 -22.07 -34.62 1.76
C PRO A 421 -21.34 -33.29 1.81
N GLU A 422 -20.02 -33.34 1.68
CA GLU A 422 -19.16 -32.16 1.58
C GLU A 422 -18.77 -31.90 0.13
N ALA A 423 -18.27 -30.70 -0.16
CA ALA A 423 -17.68 -30.38 -1.45
C ALA A 423 -16.21 -30.01 -1.29
N THR A 424 -15.44 -30.31 -2.33
CA THR A 424 -14.05 -29.93 -2.49
C THR A 424 -13.83 -29.33 -3.88
N THR A 425 -12.86 -28.45 -4.00
CA THR A 425 -12.45 -27.87 -5.27
C THR A 425 -10.95 -27.59 -5.26
N ILE A 426 -10.35 -27.53 -6.45
CA ILE A 426 -8.90 -27.45 -6.63
C ILE A 426 -8.55 -26.42 -7.70
N THR A 427 -7.49 -25.65 -7.47
CA THR A 427 -6.96 -24.69 -8.46
C THR A 427 -5.44 -24.55 -8.35
N HIS A 428 -4.79 -24.33 -9.48
CA HIS A 428 -3.38 -23.91 -9.50
C HIS A 428 -3.27 -22.40 -9.26
N PHE A 429 -2.29 -21.97 -8.47
CA PHE A 429 -2.08 -20.57 -8.10
C PHE A 429 -0.62 -20.27 -7.79
N GLY A 430 -0.24 -18.98 -7.81
CA GLY A 430 1.10 -18.53 -7.44
C GLY A 430 2.23 -18.97 -8.38
N GLY A 431 1.91 -19.66 -9.47
CA GLY A 431 2.88 -20.12 -10.48
C GLY A 431 3.59 -21.44 -10.14
N ASP A 432 3.49 -21.92 -8.91
CA ASP A 432 4.23 -23.08 -8.40
C ASP A 432 3.44 -23.89 -7.36
N LYS A 433 2.12 -23.71 -7.27
CA LYS A 433 1.28 -24.36 -6.26
C LYS A 433 -0.04 -24.84 -6.82
N ILE A 434 -0.56 -25.89 -6.19
CA ILE A 434 -1.94 -26.33 -6.34
C ILE A 434 -2.64 -26.39 -4.98
N GLY A 435 -3.83 -25.79 -4.91
CA GLY A 435 -4.56 -25.58 -3.66
C GLY A 435 -5.92 -26.26 -3.67
N VAL A 436 -6.29 -26.87 -2.55
CA VAL A 436 -7.57 -27.56 -2.34
C VAL A 436 -8.33 -26.89 -1.21
N VAL A 437 -9.57 -26.49 -1.49
CA VAL A 437 -10.54 -25.98 -0.50
C VAL A 437 -11.61 -27.03 -0.27
N TRP A 438 -12.01 -27.24 0.99
CA TRP A 438 -13.14 -28.09 1.33
C TRP A 438 -13.98 -27.52 2.47
N GLY A 439 -15.26 -27.88 2.48
CA GLY A 439 -16.16 -27.65 3.62
C GLY A 439 -16.04 -28.78 4.64
N ASN A 440 -16.17 -28.43 5.92
CA ASN A 440 -16.29 -29.38 7.01
C ASN A 440 -17.41 -28.97 7.97
N GLN A 441 -18.60 -29.53 7.76
CA GLN A 441 -19.80 -29.30 8.56
C GLN A 441 -19.72 -29.94 9.95
N ASN A 442 -18.88 -30.97 10.14
CA ASN A 442 -18.66 -31.56 11.45
C ASN A 442 -17.88 -30.62 12.38
N LEU A 443 -16.90 -29.90 11.82
CA LEU A 443 -16.13 -28.88 12.54
C LEU A 443 -16.68 -27.46 12.40
N VAL A 444 -17.69 -27.25 11.54
CA VAL A 444 -18.28 -25.94 11.27
C VAL A 444 -17.19 -24.98 10.76
N GLU A 445 -16.44 -25.41 9.74
CA GLU A 445 -15.34 -24.65 9.15
C GLU A 445 -15.19 -24.89 7.64
N TYR A 446 -14.60 -23.92 6.95
CA TYR A 446 -13.96 -24.13 5.66
C TYR A 446 -12.46 -24.18 5.84
N ALA A 447 -11.80 -25.08 5.12
CA ALA A 447 -10.37 -25.30 5.25
C ALA A 447 -9.68 -25.36 3.89
N PHE A 448 -8.36 -25.09 3.93
CA PHE A 448 -7.50 -25.04 2.77
C PHE A 448 -6.15 -25.69 3.06
N ARG A 449 -5.58 -26.33 2.03
CA ARG A 449 -4.18 -26.76 1.98
C ARG A 449 -3.67 -26.59 0.56
N PHE A 450 -2.36 -26.44 0.41
CA PHE A 450 -1.71 -26.43 -0.88
C PHE A 450 -0.50 -27.34 -0.94
N HIS A 451 -0.15 -27.76 -2.15
CA HIS A 451 1.06 -28.49 -2.49
C HIS A 451 1.94 -27.58 -3.36
N ARG A 452 3.27 -27.74 -3.26
CA ARG A 452 4.26 -26.99 -4.05
C ARG A 452 4.84 -27.87 -5.14
N ASP A 453 4.97 -27.32 -6.33
CA ASP A 453 5.51 -28.02 -7.48
C ASP A 453 6.91 -28.57 -7.19
N GLY A 454 7.12 -29.84 -7.55
CA GLY A 454 8.38 -30.56 -7.29
C GLY A 454 8.55 -31.12 -5.86
N ALA A 455 7.67 -30.79 -4.91
CA ALA A 455 7.63 -31.48 -3.62
C ALA A 455 7.06 -32.90 -3.76
N LEU A 456 7.31 -33.77 -2.78
CA LEU A 456 6.67 -35.10 -2.72
C LEU A 456 5.15 -34.93 -2.73
N GLU A 457 4.42 -35.76 -3.45
CA GLU A 457 2.98 -35.56 -3.66
C GLU A 457 2.12 -35.67 -2.39
N THR A 458 2.70 -36.24 -1.32
CA THR A 458 2.10 -36.31 0.02
C THR A 458 2.48 -35.13 0.93
N ASP A 459 3.38 -34.24 0.50
CA ASP A 459 3.86 -33.10 1.26
C ASP A 459 2.97 -31.86 1.05
N TRP A 460 1.82 -31.85 1.73
CA TRP A 460 0.87 -30.75 1.70
C TRP A 460 1.11 -29.80 2.87
N SER A 461 0.83 -28.52 2.65
CA SER A 461 0.88 -27.48 3.68
C SER A 461 0.08 -27.87 4.93
N PRO A 462 0.40 -27.28 6.10
CA PRO A 462 -0.50 -27.31 7.23
C PRO A 462 -1.92 -26.84 6.85
N LYS A 463 -2.93 -27.35 7.57
CA LYS A 463 -4.33 -26.94 7.39
C LYS A 463 -4.48 -25.46 7.73
N GLU A 464 -4.95 -24.68 6.77
CA GLU A 464 -5.43 -23.33 6.98
C GLU A 464 -6.94 -23.36 7.20
N VAL A 465 -7.44 -22.61 8.18
CA VAL A 465 -8.87 -22.40 8.39
C VAL A 465 -9.24 -21.10 7.70
N ILE A 466 -10.13 -21.17 6.71
CA ILE A 466 -10.61 -20.01 5.93
C ILE A 466 -11.65 -19.24 6.72
N ASP A 467 -12.64 -19.95 7.25
CA ASP A 467 -13.68 -19.41 8.12
C ASP A 467 -14.13 -20.50 9.09
N CYS A 468 -14.38 -20.14 10.34
CA CYS A 468 -14.91 -21.02 11.37
C CYS A 468 -15.63 -20.19 12.42
N CYS A 469 -16.25 -20.86 13.39
CA CYS A 469 -16.40 -20.29 14.72
C CYS A 469 -17.37 -19.10 14.84
N SER A 470 -18.35 -18.98 13.93
CA SER A 470 -19.38 -17.94 14.04
C SER A 470 -20.24 -18.14 15.30
N SER A 471 -20.55 -17.07 16.02
CA SER A 471 -21.43 -17.10 17.21
C SER A 471 -22.86 -17.56 16.89
N GLU A 472 -23.22 -17.54 15.60
CA GLU A 472 -24.51 -18.00 15.09
C GLU A 472 -24.55 -19.51 14.81
N GLY A 473 -23.44 -20.22 14.96
CA GLY A 473 -23.36 -21.68 14.80
C GLY A 473 -23.53 -22.17 13.36
N ARG A 474 -23.29 -21.31 12.37
CA ARG A 474 -23.46 -21.58 10.94
C ARG A 474 -22.17 -21.30 10.20
N VAL A 475 -21.49 -22.35 9.74
CA VAL A 475 -20.38 -22.31 8.78
C VAL A 475 -20.35 -23.67 8.06
N ALA A 476 -19.85 -23.67 6.83
CA ALA A 476 -19.70 -24.81 5.93
C ALA A 476 -21.02 -25.35 5.36
N ASP A 477 -21.17 -25.17 4.05
CA ASP A 477 -22.11 -25.87 3.19
C ASP A 477 -21.36 -26.39 1.95
N ASN A 478 -21.95 -27.31 1.20
CA ASN A 478 -21.32 -27.95 0.05
C ASN A 478 -21.34 -27.11 -1.24
N HIS A 479 -21.72 -25.84 -1.16
CA HIS A 479 -21.66 -24.90 -2.28
C HIS A 479 -20.43 -23.98 -2.17
N ILE A 480 -19.39 -24.33 -2.91
CA ILE A 480 -18.10 -23.61 -2.95
C ILE A 480 -17.67 -23.30 -4.38
N SER A 481 -16.94 -22.19 -4.56
CA SER A 481 -16.26 -21.85 -5.82
C SER A 481 -14.89 -21.26 -5.52
N LEU A 482 -13.87 -21.63 -6.30
CA LEU A 482 -12.49 -21.18 -6.10
C LEU A 482 -11.85 -20.80 -7.43
N ARG A 483 -11.17 -19.66 -7.48
CA ARG A 483 -10.37 -19.22 -8.62
C ARG A 483 -9.07 -18.57 -8.15
N ALA A 484 -8.01 -18.73 -8.93
CA ALA A 484 -6.75 -18.05 -8.72
C ALA A 484 -6.61 -16.87 -9.69
N ALA A 485 -6.16 -15.73 -9.17
CA ALA A 485 -5.74 -14.60 -9.98
C ALA A 485 -4.31 -14.78 -10.49
N PRO A 486 -3.91 -14.11 -11.60
CA PRO A 486 -2.55 -14.19 -12.13
C PRO A 486 -1.46 -13.74 -11.15
N ASP A 487 -1.81 -12.83 -10.23
CA ASP A 487 -0.91 -12.33 -9.18
C ASP A 487 -0.68 -13.34 -8.04
N GLY A 488 -1.36 -14.50 -8.06
CA GLY A 488 -1.23 -15.55 -7.06
C GLY A 488 -2.23 -15.49 -5.92
N ARG A 489 -3.11 -14.48 -5.86
CA ARG A 489 -4.22 -14.45 -4.90
C ARG A 489 -5.25 -15.54 -5.21
N LEU A 490 -5.90 -16.07 -4.18
CA LEU A 490 -7.04 -16.97 -4.31
C LEU A 490 -8.33 -16.25 -3.95
N PHE A 491 -9.39 -16.51 -4.69
CA PHE A 491 -10.73 -16.00 -4.46
C PHE A 491 -11.65 -17.19 -4.24
N ALA A 492 -12.22 -17.29 -3.04
CA ALA A 492 -13.12 -18.36 -2.64
C ALA A 492 -14.50 -17.80 -2.31
N VAL A 493 -15.54 -18.30 -2.99
CA VAL A 493 -16.93 -18.01 -2.64
C VAL A 493 -17.51 -19.19 -1.89
N LEU A 494 -17.90 -18.97 -0.65
CA LEU A 494 -18.30 -20.02 0.29
C LEU A 494 -19.67 -19.70 0.90
N LYS A 495 -20.48 -20.74 1.15
CA LYS A 495 -21.82 -20.60 1.73
C LYS A 495 -21.79 -20.92 3.22
N ASP A 496 -22.35 -20.05 4.04
CA ASP A 496 -22.19 -20.15 5.50
C ASP A 496 -23.23 -21.04 6.22
N SER A 497 -24.19 -21.68 5.53
CA SER A 497 -25.18 -22.54 6.19
C SER A 497 -25.87 -23.53 5.28
N ILE A 498 -26.20 -24.70 5.84
CA ILE A 498 -27.09 -25.70 5.25
C ILE A 498 -28.51 -25.09 5.17
N GLY A 499 -28.97 -24.78 3.96
CA GLY A 499 -30.27 -24.14 3.72
C GLY A 499 -30.19 -22.62 3.61
N ASN A 500 -30.81 -21.90 4.55
CA ASN A 500 -30.97 -20.43 4.53
C ASN A 500 -29.69 -19.68 4.96
N GLY A 501 -28.55 -20.01 4.34
CA GLY A 501 -27.28 -19.30 4.51
C GLY A 501 -27.01 -18.25 3.43
N HIS A 502 -26.00 -17.42 3.67
CA HIS A 502 -25.48 -16.38 2.77
C HIS A 502 -24.23 -16.86 2.04
N LEU A 503 -23.88 -16.15 0.96
CA LEU A 503 -22.64 -16.35 0.22
C LEU A 503 -21.64 -15.26 0.59
N HIS A 504 -20.41 -15.68 0.84
CA HIS A 504 -19.31 -14.78 1.19
C HIS A 504 -18.13 -14.99 0.26
N LEU A 505 -17.47 -13.90 -0.10
CA LEU A 505 -16.18 -13.92 -0.79
C LEU A 505 -15.05 -13.77 0.23
N TYR A 506 -14.06 -14.66 0.12
CA TYR A 506 -12.80 -14.64 0.86
C TYR A 506 -11.66 -14.52 -0.15
N VAL A 507 -10.67 -13.71 0.18
CA VAL A 507 -9.47 -13.53 -0.64
C VAL A 507 -8.26 -13.98 0.15
N ARG A 508 -7.52 -14.97 -0.37
CA ARG A 508 -6.20 -15.32 0.16
C ARG A 508 -5.15 -14.43 -0.50
N SER A 509 -4.41 -13.70 0.32
CA SER A 509 -3.28 -12.88 -0.11
C SER A 509 -2.10 -13.75 -0.58
N VAL A 510 -1.18 -13.14 -1.34
CA VAL A 510 0.00 -13.81 -1.90
C VAL A 510 0.98 -14.29 -0.82
N ASP A 511 1.06 -13.59 0.30
CA ASP A 511 1.87 -13.91 1.49
C ASP A 511 1.22 -14.99 2.39
N GLY A 512 -0.03 -15.35 2.11
CA GLY A 512 -0.65 -16.55 2.64
C GLY A 512 -1.61 -16.37 3.81
N SER A 513 -2.32 -15.24 3.85
CA SER A 513 -3.39 -15.00 4.81
C SER A 513 -4.75 -14.93 4.12
N TRP A 514 -5.80 -15.46 4.75
CA TRP A 514 -7.18 -15.23 4.29
C TRP A 514 -7.69 -13.90 4.85
N GLY A 515 -8.14 -13.03 3.95
CA GLY A 515 -8.66 -11.70 4.24
C GLY A 515 -10.09 -11.70 4.76
N GLN A 516 -10.68 -10.50 4.81
CA GLN A 516 -12.02 -10.26 5.37
C GLN A 516 -13.13 -11.02 4.61
N LYS A 517 -14.10 -11.49 5.39
CA LYS A 517 -15.36 -12.09 4.92
C LYS A 517 -16.24 -11.00 4.30
N THR A 518 -16.47 -11.06 2.99
CA THR A 518 -17.25 -10.05 2.26
C THR A 518 -18.60 -10.61 1.84
N ASP A 519 -19.70 -10.03 2.34
CA ASP A 519 -21.06 -10.39 1.93
C ASP A 519 -21.27 -10.14 0.43
N ILE A 520 -21.66 -11.18 -0.31
CA ILE A 520 -22.00 -11.05 -1.75
C ILE A 520 -23.38 -10.44 -1.93
N ASP A 521 -24.25 -10.67 -0.96
CA ASP A 521 -25.65 -10.30 -1.00
C ASP A 521 -26.15 -9.96 0.40
N SER A 522 -26.26 -8.66 0.67
CA SER A 522 -26.63 -8.15 1.99
C SER A 522 -28.14 -8.20 2.26
N ASP A 523 -28.97 -8.68 1.33
CA ASP A 523 -30.41 -8.79 1.54
C ASP A 523 -30.73 -10.01 2.42
N PRO A 524 -31.19 -9.81 3.67
CA PRO A 524 -31.41 -10.89 4.62
C PRO A 524 -32.57 -11.82 4.22
N LEU A 525 -33.39 -11.45 3.23
CA LEU A 525 -34.50 -12.26 2.74
C LEU A 525 -34.08 -13.24 1.64
N THR A 526 -32.85 -13.14 1.15
CA THR A 526 -32.36 -13.98 0.08
C THR A 526 -31.58 -15.19 0.57
N GLN A 527 -31.70 -16.26 -0.21
CA GLN A 527 -31.08 -17.55 0.08
C GLN A 527 -30.14 -17.89 -1.06
N ALA A 528 -29.10 -17.06 -1.19
CA ALA A 528 -28.05 -17.20 -2.18
C ALA A 528 -27.33 -18.54 -2.04
N THR A 529 -27.15 -19.29 -3.14
CA THR A 529 -26.58 -20.63 -3.15
C THR A 529 -25.93 -20.96 -4.49
N ARG A 530 -25.16 -22.05 -4.55
CA ARG A 530 -24.52 -22.56 -5.78
C ARG A 530 -23.70 -21.48 -6.49
N PRO A 531 -22.67 -20.92 -5.84
CA PRO A 531 -21.86 -19.88 -6.44
C PRO A 531 -21.00 -20.44 -7.59
N VAL A 532 -20.85 -19.63 -8.63
CA VAL A 532 -19.87 -19.80 -9.69
C VAL A 532 -19.07 -18.50 -9.77
N LEU A 533 -17.76 -18.60 -9.58
CA LEU A 533 -16.85 -17.47 -9.63
C LEU A 533 -16.15 -17.42 -11.00
N ALA A 534 -16.22 -16.26 -11.66
CA ALA A 534 -15.44 -15.93 -12.84
C ALA A 534 -14.59 -14.69 -12.55
N LEU A 535 -13.34 -14.69 -13.02
CA LEU A 535 -12.41 -13.57 -12.84
C LEU A 535 -12.12 -12.92 -14.20
N ASP A 536 -12.06 -11.60 -14.21
CA ASP A 536 -11.57 -10.75 -15.28
C ASP A 536 -10.39 -9.94 -14.76
N PRO A 537 -9.16 -10.50 -14.79
CA PRO A 537 -7.97 -9.81 -14.34
C PRO A 537 -7.61 -8.60 -15.22
N GLU A 538 -8.10 -8.53 -16.47
CA GLU A 538 -7.78 -7.42 -17.38
C GLU A 538 -8.41 -6.11 -16.92
N THR A 539 -9.58 -6.19 -16.31
CA THR A 539 -10.32 -5.03 -15.80
C THR A 539 -10.44 -4.99 -14.27
N ASP A 540 -9.75 -5.88 -13.56
CA ASP A 540 -9.79 -6.01 -12.09
C ASP A 540 -11.17 -6.39 -11.52
N HIS A 541 -11.93 -7.27 -12.19
CA HIS A 541 -13.27 -7.65 -11.76
C HIS A 541 -13.40 -9.14 -11.41
N ALA A 542 -14.17 -9.41 -10.35
CA ALA A 542 -14.69 -10.73 -10.04
C ALA A 542 -16.21 -10.72 -10.18
N TYR A 543 -16.74 -11.75 -10.85
CA TYR A 543 -18.16 -11.96 -11.07
C TYR A 543 -18.60 -13.20 -10.30
N VAL A 544 -19.60 -13.04 -9.44
CA VAL A 544 -20.23 -14.14 -8.71
C VAL A 544 -21.62 -14.36 -9.28
N ILE A 545 -21.79 -15.49 -9.95
CA ILE A 545 -23.09 -15.96 -10.44
C ILE A 545 -23.64 -16.92 -9.40
N TYR A 546 -24.88 -16.73 -8.96
CA TYR A 546 -25.46 -17.55 -7.89
C TYR A 546 -26.98 -17.65 -7.99
N ARG A 547 -27.52 -18.73 -7.44
CA ARG A 547 -28.97 -19.01 -7.41
C ARG A 547 -29.57 -18.45 -6.12
N ASN A 548 -30.71 -17.76 -6.19
CA ASN A 548 -31.47 -17.33 -5.00
C ASN A 548 -32.66 -18.25 -4.69
N SER A 549 -32.52 -19.16 -3.73
CA SER A 549 -33.55 -20.18 -3.47
C SER A 549 -34.94 -19.62 -3.13
N THR A 550 -35.02 -18.36 -2.66
CA THR A 550 -36.28 -17.68 -2.32
C THR A 550 -37.18 -17.45 -3.54
N ASP A 551 -36.64 -16.99 -4.67
CA ASP A 551 -37.45 -16.45 -5.78
C ASP A 551 -37.38 -17.24 -7.10
N GLY A 552 -36.54 -18.26 -7.20
CA GLY A 552 -36.43 -18.99 -8.47
C GLY A 552 -35.33 -18.53 -9.42
N GLN A 553 -34.71 -17.37 -9.16
CA GLN A 553 -33.82 -16.70 -10.12
C GLN A 553 -32.34 -16.92 -9.82
N THR A 554 -31.52 -16.74 -10.85
CA THR A 554 -30.06 -16.72 -10.76
C THR A 554 -29.60 -15.29 -11.00
N TYR A 555 -28.76 -14.82 -10.09
CA TYR A 555 -28.24 -13.47 -10.05
C TYR A 555 -26.77 -13.46 -10.41
N ILE A 556 -26.30 -12.29 -10.80
CA ILE A 556 -24.89 -11.97 -10.91
C ILE A 556 -24.60 -10.72 -10.08
N SER A 557 -23.57 -10.83 -9.24
CA SER A 557 -22.97 -9.71 -8.53
C SER A 557 -21.53 -9.54 -9.01
N ARG A 558 -21.06 -8.30 -9.08
CA ARG A 558 -19.67 -7.99 -9.45
C ARG A 558 -18.98 -7.23 -8.33
N THR A 559 -17.66 -7.36 -8.28
CA THR A 559 -16.81 -6.67 -7.34
C THR A 559 -15.44 -6.43 -7.94
N ALA A 560 -14.70 -5.44 -7.44
CA ALA A 560 -13.29 -5.29 -7.78
C ALA A 560 -12.50 -6.44 -7.11
N MET A 561 -11.59 -7.09 -7.84
CA MET A 561 -10.75 -8.14 -7.25
C MET A 561 -9.82 -7.59 -6.18
N SER A 562 -9.49 -6.31 -6.28
CA SER A 562 -8.45 -5.66 -5.51
C SER A 562 -8.95 -4.98 -4.24
N SER A 563 -10.22 -4.56 -4.27
CA SER A 563 -11.00 -4.15 -3.11
C SER A 563 -12.40 -4.76 -3.19
N PRO A 564 -12.57 -6.00 -2.69
CA PRO A 564 -13.85 -6.66 -2.78
C PRO A 564 -14.93 -5.94 -1.96
N GLY A 565 -15.94 -5.41 -2.65
CA GLY A 565 -17.19 -4.93 -2.08
C GLY A 565 -18.34 -5.13 -3.07
N PHE A 566 -19.44 -5.72 -2.61
CA PHE A 566 -20.62 -5.94 -3.45
C PHE A 566 -21.69 -4.89 -3.19
N GLY A 567 -22.28 -4.39 -4.27
CA GLY A 567 -23.40 -3.44 -4.23
C GLY A 567 -24.66 -4.07 -4.81
N LEU A 568 -25.04 -3.63 -6.02
CA LEU A 568 -26.23 -4.14 -6.71
C LEU A 568 -25.99 -5.55 -7.29
N ARG A 569 -26.99 -6.43 -7.14
CA ARG A 569 -27.11 -7.70 -7.87
C ARG A 569 -28.06 -7.53 -9.07
N CYS A 570 -27.74 -8.17 -10.19
CA CYS A 570 -28.58 -8.18 -11.37
C CYS A 570 -29.19 -9.57 -11.55
N VAL A 571 -30.48 -9.64 -11.90
CA VAL A 571 -31.07 -10.90 -12.39
C VAL A 571 -30.31 -11.28 -13.65
N PHE A 572 -29.72 -12.47 -13.65
CA PHE A 572 -28.96 -13.01 -14.77
C PHE A 572 -29.78 -14.01 -15.59
N LEU A 573 -30.48 -14.91 -14.89
CA LEU A 573 -31.39 -15.90 -15.46
C LEU A 573 -32.63 -16.02 -14.58
N THR A 574 -33.82 -16.16 -15.19
CA THR A 574 -35.10 -16.30 -14.46
C THR A 574 -35.49 -17.76 -14.18
N HIS A 575 -34.67 -18.71 -14.64
CA HIS A 575 -34.94 -20.14 -14.60
C HIS A 575 -33.66 -20.93 -14.29
N GLY A 576 -33.85 -22.17 -13.83
CA GLY A 576 -32.77 -23.09 -13.50
C GLY A 576 -32.53 -23.22 -12.00
N THR A 577 -31.62 -24.13 -11.64
CA THR A 577 -31.31 -24.47 -10.25
C THR A 577 -29.83 -24.66 -9.99
N ASN A 578 -28.99 -24.72 -11.02
CA ASN A 578 -27.60 -25.10 -10.94
C ASN A 578 -26.78 -24.34 -11.99
N PRO A 579 -26.33 -23.12 -11.68
CA PRO A 579 -25.51 -22.33 -12.58
C PRO A 579 -24.14 -22.98 -12.79
N THR A 580 -23.57 -22.78 -13.97
CA THR A 580 -22.20 -23.15 -14.34
C THR A 580 -21.59 -22.13 -15.29
N SER A 581 -20.27 -22.07 -15.33
CA SER A 581 -19.49 -21.26 -16.26
C SER A 581 -18.09 -21.87 -16.40
N THR A 582 -17.09 -21.05 -16.74
CA THR A 582 -15.72 -21.50 -16.98
C THR A 582 -14.81 -21.40 -15.75
N LYS A 583 -13.71 -22.16 -15.80
CA LYS A 583 -12.54 -21.97 -14.92
C LYS A 583 -11.56 -20.91 -15.45
N GLN A 584 -11.65 -20.58 -16.75
CA GLN A 584 -10.76 -19.62 -17.40
C GLN A 584 -11.13 -18.18 -17.00
N TYR A 585 -10.21 -17.26 -17.28
CA TYR A 585 -10.50 -15.84 -17.22
C TYR A 585 -11.49 -15.45 -18.32
N VAL A 586 -12.33 -14.47 -18.00
CA VAL A 586 -13.23 -13.80 -18.94
C VAL A 586 -12.75 -12.38 -19.15
N ASN A 587 -13.08 -11.77 -20.29
CA ASN A 587 -12.72 -10.40 -20.60
C ASN A 587 -13.72 -9.79 -21.60
N GLY A 588 -13.48 -8.54 -22.02
CA GLY A 588 -14.31 -7.84 -23.01
C GLY A 588 -14.46 -8.57 -24.36
N SER A 589 -13.50 -9.43 -24.74
CA SER A 589 -13.58 -10.19 -26.00
C SER A 589 -14.44 -11.45 -25.87
N THR A 590 -14.33 -12.17 -24.76
CA THR A 590 -15.08 -13.41 -24.52
C THR A 590 -16.49 -13.16 -24.00
N GLY A 591 -16.71 -11.99 -23.38
CA GLY A 591 -17.84 -11.76 -22.50
C GLY A 591 -17.86 -12.75 -21.33
N LEU A 592 -18.97 -12.76 -20.59
CA LEU A 592 -19.27 -13.78 -19.60
C LEU A 592 -20.51 -14.56 -20.03
N VAL A 593 -20.40 -15.89 -20.11
CA VAL A 593 -21.54 -16.77 -20.32
C VAL A 593 -21.72 -17.66 -19.11
N ALA A 594 -22.94 -17.75 -18.61
CA ALA A 594 -23.32 -18.81 -17.69
C ALA A 594 -24.48 -19.60 -18.27
N ALA A 595 -24.53 -20.87 -17.87
CA ALA A 595 -25.60 -21.79 -18.18
C ALA A 595 -26.25 -22.23 -16.88
N ASP A 596 -27.58 -22.28 -16.82
CA ASP A 596 -28.29 -22.80 -15.65
C ASP A 596 -29.17 -23.98 -16.06
N SER A 597 -29.04 -25.11 -15.35
CA SER A 597 -29.82 -26.33 -15.56
C SER A 597 -30.90 -26.51 -14.48
N ASP A 598 -32.11 -26.89 -14.89
CA ASP A 598 -33.16 -27.35 -13.96
C ASP A 598 -32.86 -28.80 -13.49
N LYS A 599 -33.16 -29.09 -12.22
CA LYS A 599 -32.99 -30.41 -11.56
C LYS A 599 -34.34 -31.03 -11.19
N ASP A 600 -35.47 -30.37 -11.45
CA ASP A 600 -36.80 -30.94 -11.22
C ASP A 600 -37.14 -32.02 -12.24
N ILE A 601 -36.98 -33.28 -11.83
CA ILE A 601 -37.27 -34.50 -12.59
C ILE A 601 -38.69 -34.50 -13.20
N ASN A 602 -39.63 -33.71 -12.65
CA ASN A 602 -41.00 -33.64 -13.13
C ASN A 602 -41.26 -32.54 -14.18
N LYS A 603 -40.25 -31.74 -14.53
CA LYS A 603 -40.33 -30.67 -15.55
C LYS A 603 -39.49 -31.03 -16.78
N VAL A 604 -39.78 -30.38 -17.91
CA VAL A 604 -38.88 -30.41 -19.07
C VAL A 604 -37.66 -29.59 -18.67
N GLN A 605 -36.57 -30.30 -18.45
CA GLN A 605 -35.31 -29.71 -18.03
C GLN A 605 -34.71 -28.93 -19.21
N GLN A 606 -34.01 -27.85 -18.95
CA GLN A 606 -33.48 -26.96 -19.98
C GLN A 606 -32.16 -26.38 -19.48
N ILE A 607 -31.28 -26.04 -20.40
CA ILE A 607 -30.12 -25.19 -20.10
C ILE A 607 -30.39 -23.84 -20.72
N PHE A 608 -30.32 -22.81 -19.88
CA PHE A 608 -30.52 -21.43 -20.29
C PHE A 608 -29.15 -20.75 -20.35
N PRO A 609 -28.56 -20.52 -21.53
CA PRO A 609 -27.43 -19.63 -21.65
C PRO A 609 -27.87 -18.18 -21.42
N ALA A 610 -27.15 -17.47 -20.57
CA ALA A 610 -27.15 -16.01 -20.55
C ALA A 610 -25.75 -15.51 -20.85
N GLN A 611 -25.68 -14.40 -21.58
CA GLN A 611 -24.43 -13.72 -21.89
C GLN A 611 -24.47 -12.29 -21.35
N MET A 612 -23.34 -11.84 -20.82
CA MET A 612 -23.07 -10.45 -20.47
C MET A 612 -21.87 -9.97 -21.25
N GLU A 613 -22.02 -8.82 -21.90
CA GLU A 613 -20.88 -8.08 -22.43
C GLU A 613 -20.06 -7.52 -21.28
N LEU A 614 -18.74 -7.66 -21.37
CA LEU A 614 -17.79 -7.13 -20.39
C LEU A 614 -17.08 -5.92 -20.99
N ALA A 615 -16.61 -5.02 -20.13
CA ALA A 615 -15.78 -3.91 -20.58
C ALA A 615 -14.49 -4.44 -21.22
N SER A 616 -14.00 -3.75 -22.25
CA SER A 616 -12.64 -3.97 -22.76
C SER A 616 -11.67 -3.06 -22.01
N ALA A 617 -10.45 -3.55 -21.73
CA ALA A 617 -9.39 -2.71 -21.21
C ALA A 617 -9.14 -1.54 -22.18
N SER A 618 -9.06 -0.31 -21.67
CA SER A 618 -8.74 0.84 -22.51
C SER A 618 -7.40 0.61 -23.21
N ALA A 619 -7.29 0.98 -24.50
CA ALA A 619 -6.13 0.70 -25.34
C ALA A 619 -4.80 1.36 -24.90
N SER A 620 -4.73 1.93 -23.69
CA SER A 620 -3.53 2.55 -23.12
C SER A 620 -2.59 1.56 -22.42
N THR A 621 -2.97 0.29 -22.23
CA THR A 621 -2.17 -0.73 -21.52
C THR A 621 -1.62 -1.85 -22.42
N ALA A 622 -1.46 -1.60 -23.73
CA ALA A 622 -0.84 -2.58 -24.61
C ALA A 622 0.67 -2.73 -24.33
N SER A 623 1.04 -3.88 -23.76
CA SER A 623 2.37 -4.49 -23.64
C SER A 623 3.11 -4.30 -22.31
N ALA A 624 2.60 -4.92 -21.24
CA ALA A 624 3.48 -5.49 -20.20
C ALA A 624 3.79 -6.93 -20.58
N THR A 625 4.82 -7.14 -21.41
CA THR A 625 5.40 -8.47 -21.59
C THR A 625 6.11 -8.83 -20.29
N PHE A 626 5.56 -9.77 -19.52
CA PHE A 626 6.23 -10.33 -18.35
C PHE A 626 7.48 -11.07 -18.81
N VAL A 627 8.65 -10.45 -18.64
CA VAL A 627 9.94 -11.10 -18.80
C VAL A 627 10.49 -11.36 -17.40
N ALA A 628 10.84 -12.62 -17.16
CA ALA A 628 11.47 -13.10 -15.96
C ALA A 628 12.71 -12.26 -15.59
N GLU A 629 12.81 -11.98 -14.30
CA GLU A 629 13.85 -11.24 -13.62
C GLU A 629 15.24 -11.85 -13.91
N SER A 630 16.14 -11.08 -14.51
CA SER A 630 17.58 -11.37 -14.46
C SER A 630 18.37 -10.08 -14.25
N GLU A 631 19.28 -10.15 -13.29
CA GLU A 631 20.04 -9.09 -12.65
C GLU A 631 20.77 -8.12 -13.62
N ARG A 632 20.76 -6.82 -13.30
CA ARG A 632 21.95 -5.97 -13.53
C ARG A 632 21.98 -4.68 -12.69
N ALA A 633 23.13 -4.49 -12.04
CA ALA A 633 23.54 -3.32 -11.25
C ALA A 633 24.12 -2.18 -12.15
N PRO A 634 24.55 -1.02 -11.61
CA PRO A 634 24.05 0.30 -12.01
C PRO A 634 25.02 1.12 -12.88
N THR A 635 24.49 2.03 -13.69
CA THR A 635 25.25 3.18 -14.24
C THR A 635 24.34 4.41 -14.43
N ALA A 636 24.72 5.53 -13.80
CA ALA A 636 24.38 6.90 -14.22
C ALA A 636 25.51 7.40 -15.18
N PRO A 637 25.46 8.57 -15.86
CA PRO A 637 24.54 9.73 -15.73
C PRO A 637 24.08 10.37 -17.07
N MET A 638 23.13 11.33 -17.02
CA MET A 638 23.31 12.74 -17.47
C MET A 638 21.99 13.46 -17.76
N CYS A 639 21.97 14.71 -17.31
CA CYS A 639 20.89 15.69 -17.35
C CYS A 639 20.89 16.46 -18.69
N THR A 640 19.72 16.77 -19.25
CA THR A 640 19.55 17.92 -20.16
C THR A 640 18.16 18.52 -20.04
N VAL A 641 18.14 19.82 -19.75
CA VAL A 641 16.99 20.71 -19.64
C VAL A 641 16.50 21.14 -21.01
N ARG A 642 15.18 21.16 -21.24
CA ARG A 642 14.53 21.98 -22.29
C ARG A 642 13.22 22.57 -21.77
N SER A 643 13.15 23.90 -21.78
CA SER A 643 11.94 24.72 -21.58
C SER A 643 11.08 24.79 -22.84
N PRO A 644 9.76 24.92 -22.70
CA PRO A 644 8.99 25.97 -23.38
C PRO A 644 8.00 26.63 -22.39
N GLY A 645 7.78 27.94 -22.31
CA GLY A 645 7.41 28.86 -23.39
C GLY A 645 5.97 29.32 -23.12
N LEU A 646 5.80 30.39 -22.32
CA LEU A 646 4.49 31.01 -22.04
C LEU A 646 3.93 31.66 -23.32
N GLU A 647 2.71 31.29 -23.71
CA GLU A 647 1.89 32.09 -24.61
C GLU A 647 0.63 32.62 -23.90
N ASP A 648 0.43 33.92 -24.10
CA ASP A 648 -0.60 34.83 -23.61
C ASP A 648 -1.92 34.59 -24.39
N HIS A 649 -2.98 34.17 -23.71
CA HIS A 649 -4.34 34.16 -24.24
C HIS A 649 -5.23 35.19 -23.51
N ARG A 650 -5.06 36.46 -23.88
CA ARG A 650 -6.01 37.54 -23.61
C ARG A 650 -7.31 37.37 -24.42
N GLY A 651 -8.43 37.15 -23.71
CA GLY A 651 -9.83 37.35 -24.16
C GLY A 651 -10.63 38.09 -23.07
N PRO A 652 -11.63 38.93 -23.39
CA PRO A 652 -11.95 40.12 -22.57
C PRO A 652 -13.08 39.94 -21.54
N PHE A 653 -12.90 40.48 -20.33
CA PHE A 653 -14.01 41.04 -19.53
C PHE A 653 -14.28 42.45 -20.05
N ARG A 654 -15.50 42.71 -20.52
CA ARG A 654 -15.83 43.90 -21.30
C ARG A 654 -15.45 45.21 -20.58
N ALA A 655 -14.57 45.98 -21.23
CA ALA A 655 -14.59 47.43 -21.19
C ALA A 655 -14.81 48.00 -22.60
N LYS A 656 -15.79 48.91 -22.70
CA LYS A 656 -16.10 49.88 -23.78
C LYS A 656 -17.02 49.48 -24.95
N THR A 657 -18.24 50.05 -24.87
CA THR A 657 -18.94 50.89 -25.87
C THR A 657 -18.95 50.46 -27.35
N GLY A 658 -20.14 50.14 -27.88
CA GLY A 658 -20.43 50.21 -29.31
C GLY A 658 -21.29 49.06 -29.85
N SER A 659 -22.53 49.42 -30.20
CA SER A 659 -23.58 48.67 -30.92
C SER A 659 -23.16 47.47 -31.80
N ALA A 660 -23.66 46.27 -31.47
CA ALA A 660 -24.05 45.23 -32.43
C ALA A 660 -24.99 44.19 -31.76
N LEU A 661 -26.05 43.82 -32.46
CA LEU A 661 -27.20 43.02 -32.01
C LEU A 661 -27.05 41.51 -32.28
N ARG A 662 -27.65 40.72 -31.37
CA ARG A 662 -28.10 39.30 -31.42
C ARG A 662 -27.02 38.20 -31.27
N ALA A 663 -27.30 37.05 -30.62
CA ALA A 663 -28.59 36.38 -30.37
C ALA A 663 -28.71 35.78 -28.96
N THR A 664 -29.86 35.98 -28.32
CA THR A 664 -30.28 35.39 -27.05
C THR A 664 -30.80 33.95 -27.26
N ALA A 665 -30.15 32.97 -26.64
CA ALA A 665 -30.77 31.68 -26.34
C ALA A 665 -31.71 31.84 -25.14
N ALA A 666 -32.85 31.15 -25.20
CA ALA A 666 -33.97 31.31 -24.28
C ALA A 666 -33.63 30.79 -22.88
N GLY A 667 -33.75 31.64 -21.86
CA GLY A 667 -33.74 31.19 -20.47
C GLY A 667 -33.37 32.23 -19.41
N GLU A 668 -32.64 33.29 -19.73
CA GLU A 668 -32.18 34.20 -18.67
C GLU A 668 -33.25 35.21 -18.20
N PRO A 669 -33.43 35.40 -16.88
CA PRO A 669 -34.25 36.48 -16.37
C PRO A 669 -33.67 37.83 -16.79
N ASN A 670 -34.52 38.80 -17.16
CA ASN A 670 -34.12 40.19 -17.30
C ASN A 670 -33.62 40.69 -15.93
N LEU A 671 -32.31 40.64 -15.70
CA LEU A 671 -31.69 41.16 -14.48
C LEU A 671 -31.81 42.69 -14.49
N PRO A 672 -32.22 43.34 -13.37
CA PRO A 672 -32.29 44.81 -13.30
C PRO A 672 -30.91 45.44 -13.47
N ASP A 673 -30.81 46.55 -14.22
CA ASP A 673 -29.58 47.36 -14.31
C ASP A 673 -29.22 47.90 -12.91
N GLY A 674 -28.28 47.23 -12.24
CA GLY A 674 -27.80 47.58 -10.92
C GLY A 674 -26.65 48.59 -10.94
N SER A 675 -26.38 49.24 -9.80
CA SER A 675 -25.20 50.09 -9.66
C SER A 675 -23.94 49.24 -9.41
N PRO A 676 -22.75 49.61 -9.91
CA PRO A 676 -21.52 48.86 -9.64
C PRO A 676 -21.18 48.74 -8.15
N VAL A 677 -20.64 47.59 -7.75
CA VAL A 677 -20.12 47.39 -6.38
C VAL A 677 -18.75 48.04 -6.24
N ALA A 678 -18.53 48.69 -5.11
CA ALA A 678 -17.24 49.31 -4.79
C ALA A 678 -16.13 48.24 -4.68
N GLY A 679 -14.94 48.60 -5.13
CA GLY A 679 -13.76 47.73 -5.04
C GLY A 679 -13.81 46.47 -5.91
N PHE A 680 -14.69 46.41 -6.93
CA PHE A 680 -14.74 45.28 -7.86
C PHE A 680 -13.45 45.16 -8.68
N ASP A 681 -12.72 44.05 -8.53
CA ASP A 681 -11.48 43.74 -9.24
C ASP A 681 -11.45 42.27 -9.72
N PRO A 682 -11.26 41.98 -11.02
CA PRO A 682 -11.06 40.62 -11.52
C PRO A 682 -9.67 40.06 -11.15
N ILE A 683 -9.64 38.90 -10.51
CA ILE A 683 -8.40 38.19 -10.12
C ILE A 683 -8.00 37.18 -11.21
N TRP A 684 -8.94 36.35 -11.63
CA TRP A 684 -8.83 35.52 -12.83
C TRP A 684 -9.98 35.88 -13.75
N VAL A 685 -9.65 36.51 -14.88
CA VAL A 685 -10.61 36.94 -15.90
C VAL A 685 -11.47 35.72 -16.30
N GLY A 686 -12.78 35.76 -16.05
CA GLY A 686 -13.70 34.67 -16.38
C GLY A 686 -14.05 33.74 -15.24
N ARG A 687 -13.32 33.81 -14.13
CA ARG A 687 -13.36 32.75 -13.12
C ARG A 687 -13.43 33.26 -11.69
N LEU A 688 -12.73 34.35 -11.39
CA LEU A 688 -12.66 34.87 -10.02
C LEU A 688 -12.55 36.39 -10.00
N SER A 689 -13.38 37.02 -9.18
CA SER A 689 -13.31 38.45 -8.87
C SER A 689 -13.50 38.73 -7.38
N THR A 690 -13.22 39.96 -6.95
CA THR A 690 -13.35 40.40 -5.56
C THR A 690 -14.00 41.78 -5.47
N SER A 691 -14.72 42.09 -4.38
CA SER A 691 -15.36 43.39 -4.15
C SER A 691 -15.63 43.65 -2.67
N GLU A 692 -15.98 44.88 -2.33
CA GLU A 692 -16.62 45.19 -1.05
C GLU A 692 -18.01 44.55 -0.96
N THR A 693 -18.59 44.60 0.24
CA THR A 693 -19.98 44.18 0.48
C THR A 693 -20.94 45.05 -0.34
N PRO A 694 -21.82 44.45 -1.14
CA PRO A 694 -22.90 45.20 -1.80
C PRO A 694 -23.77 45.96 -0.79
N ALA A 695 -23.87 47.28 -0.98
CA ALA A 695 -24.55 48.19 -0.07
C ALA A 695 -26.09 48.12 -0.14
N ASP A 696 -26.63 47.61 -1.26
CA ASP A 696 -28.06 47.44 -1.48
C ASP A 696 -28.36 46.32 -2.49
N ASP A 697 -29.63 45.93 -2.60
CA ASP A 697 -30.11 44.89 -3.51
C ASP A 697 -29.68 45.11 -4.97
N SER A 698 -29.54 46.37 -5.43
CA SER A 698 -29.16 46.66 -6.82
C SER A 698 -27.71 46.25 -7.11
N GLN A 699 -26.84 46.33 -6.12
CA GLN A 699 -25.44 45.92 -6.23
C GLN A 699 -25.26 44.40 -6.27
N TRP A 700 -26.13 43.65 -5.58
CA TRP A 700 -26.18 42.18 -5.70
C TRP A 700 -26.62 41.73 -7.10
N TRP A 701 -27.65 42.38 -7.66
CA TRP A 701 -28.08 42.11 -9.04
C TRP A 701 -27.01 42.50 -10.07
N TRP A 702 -26.23 43.57 -9.81
CA TRP A 702 -25.13 43.95 -10.67
C TRP A 702 -24.01 42.90 -10.71
N LEU A 703 -23.64 42.29 -9.57
CA LEU A 703 -22.64 41.21 -9.51
C LEU A 703 -23.09 39.98 -10.32
N ARG A 704 -24.35 39.56 -10.18
CA ARG A 704 -24.95 38.53 -11.03
C ARG A 704 -24.88 38.89 -12.51
N GLY A 705 -25.13 40.16 -12.84
CA GLY A 705 -24.99 40.68 -14.20
C GLY A 705 -23.56 40.67 -14.76
N GLN A 706 -22.53 40.47 -13.92
CA GLN A 706 -21.15 40.22 -14.38
C GLN A 706 -20.87 38.74 -14.71
N GLY A 707 -21.87 37.87 -14.60
CA GLY A 707 -21.73 36.43 -14.80
C GLY A 707 -21.17 35.69 -13.58
N VAL A 708 -21.25 36.29 -12.39
CA VAL A 708 -20.84 35.62 -11.14
C VAL A 708 -21.90 34.62 -10.73
N ASP A 709 -21.50 33.35 -10.61
CA ASP A 709 -22.38 32.26 -10.21
C ASP A 709 -22.35 31.90 -8.73
N THR A 710 -21.23 32.16 -8.06
CA THR A 710 -21.05 31.79 -6.66
C THR A 710 -20.38 32.87 -5.82
N ILE A 711 -20.63 32.83 -4.51
CA ILE A 711 -20.16 33.86 -3.57
C ILE A 711 -19.35 33.26 -2.43
N VAL A 712 -18.15 33.77 -2.22
CA VAL A 712 -17.41 33.62 -0.96
C VAL A 712 -17.71 34.85 -0.10
N ASN A 713 -18.51 34.68 0.95
CA ASN A 713 -18.93 35.74 1.85
C ASN A 713 -18.01 35.83 3.07
N LEU A 714 -17.30 36.96 3.19
CA LEU A 714 -16.37 37.22 4.31
C LEU A 714 -17.00 38.05 5.44
N ASP A 715 -18.23 38.51 5.28
CA ASP A 715 -18.93 39.23 6.34
C ASP A 715 -19.42 38.28 7.43
N ALA A 716 -19.43 38.76 8.67
CA ALA A 716 -20.10 38.08 9.79
C ALA A 716 -21.63 37.98 9.60
N VAL A 717 -22.18 38.77 8.68
CA VAL A 717 -23.61 38.76 8.32
C VAL A 717 -23.82 37.80 7.15
N MET A 718 -24.79 36.90 7.31
CA MET A 718 -25.27 36.04 6.22
C MET A 718 -26.38 36.71 5.44
N TYR A 719 -26.25 36.74 4.12
CA TYR A 719 -27.25 37.26 3.20
C TYR A 719 -28.01 36.11 2.53
N ASP A 720 -29.22 36.40 2.07
CA ASP A 720 -30.00 35.47 1.25
C ASP A 720 -29.50 35.53 -0.20
N PHE A 721 -28.44 34.78 -0.51
CA PHE A 721 -27.84 34.76 -1.85
C PHE A 721 -28.76 34.13 -2.91
N ALA A 722 -29.61 33.18 -2.51
CA ALA A 722 -30.58 32.55 -3.38
C ALA A 722 -31.61 33.55 -3.93
N LYS A 723 -31.97 34.58 -3.14
CA LYS A 723 -32.80 35.71 -3.60
C LYS A 723 -32.25 36.38 -4.86
N TYR A 724 -30.93 36.43 -5.01
CA TYR A 724 -30.25 37.04 -6.15
C TYR A 724 -29.87 36.04 -7.24
N GLY A 725 -30.13 34.74 -7.03
CA GLY A 725 -29.86 33.69 -8.03
C GLY A 725 -28.41 33.20 -8.06
N PHE A 726 -27.63 33.39 -6.99
CA PHE A 726 -26.36 32.68 -6.83
C PHE A 726 -26.63 31.21 -6.52
N GLU A 727 -25.89 30.33 -7.17
CA GLU A 727 -26.15 28.88 -7.14
C GLU A 727 -25.51 28.20 -5.94
N SER A 728 -24.36 28.71 -5.50
CA SER A 728 -23.66 28.24 -4.30
C SER A 728 -22.96 29.39 -3.58
N PHE A 729 -22.65 29.18 -2.30
CA PHE A 729 -21.85 30.11 -1.53
C PHE A 729 -20.98 29.40 -0.49
N LEU A 730 -19.85 30.03 -0.14
CA LEU A 730 -19.04 29.69 1.01
C LEU A 730 -19.13 30.83 2.02
N TRP A 731 -19.57 30.54 3.24
CA TRP A 731 -19.54 31.51 4.33
C TRP A 731 -18.31 31.32 5.19
N MET A 732 -17.42 32.31 5.15
CA MET A 732 -16.14 32.28 5.87
C MET A 732 -15.86 33.67 6.46
N PRO A 733 -16.50 34.02 7.59
CA PRO A 733 -16.33 35.34 8.18
C PRO A 733 -14.91 35.51 8.71
N VAL A 734 -14.22 36.55 8.24
CA VAL A 734 -12.86 36.89 8.70
C VAL A 734 -12.79 38.37 9.04
N GLY A 735 -12.37 38.67 10.27
CA GLY A 735 -12.27 40.04 10.78
C GLY A 735 -11.10 40.83 10.20
N ALA A 736 -11.19 42.16 10.25
CA ALA A 736 -10.11 43.06 9.82
C ALA A 736 -8.80 42.76 10.55
N GLY A 737 -7.69 42.72 9.82
CA GLY A 737 -6.36 42.38 10.34
C GLY A 737 -6.14 40.89 10.64
N GLY A 738 -7.19 40.07 10.62
CA GLY A 738 -7.12 38.63 10.88
C GLY A 738 -6.78 37.83 9.62
N ALA A 739 -6.13 36.69 9.83
CA ALA A 739 -5.94 35.66 8.81
C ALA A 739 -7.11 34.67 8.83
N PRO A 740 -7.43 34.00 7.70
CA PRO A 740 -8.32 32.84 7.75
C PRO A 740 -7.72 31.74 8.63
N THR A 741 -8.57 30.86 9.19
CA THR A 741 -8.09 29.63 9.81
C THR A 741 -7.59 28.66 8.75
N ASP A 742 -6.74 27.70 9.11
CA ASP A 742 -6.23 26.68 8.20
C ASP A 742 -7.36 25.86 7.54
N GLU A 743 -8.40 25.55 8.30
CA GLU A 743 -9.62 24.89 7.82
C GLU A 743 -10.42 25.80 6.87
N GLY A 744 -10.51 27.10 7.19
CA GLY A 744 -11.17 28.10 6.33
C GLY A 744 -10.43 28.28 5.01
N ALA A 745 -9.12 28.41 5.04
CA ALA A 745 -8.26 28.50 3.86
C ALA A 745 -8.37 27.23 2.98
N SER A 746 -8.36 26.05 3.59
CA SER A 746 -8.58 24.78 2.89
C SER A 746 -9.95 24.72 2.22
N SER A 747 -11.00 25.16 2.93
CA SER A 747 -12.38 25.18 2.42
C SER A 747 -12.54 26.19 1.28
N PHE A 748 -11.89 27.35 1.39
CA PHE A 748 -11.85 28.36 0.36
C PHE A 748 -11.14 27.88 -0.90
N LEU A 749 -9.96 27.26 -0.78
CA LEU A 749 -9.22 26.70 -1.92
C LEU A 749 -10.05 25.63 -2.63
N LYS A 750 -10.59 24.65 -1.90
CA LYS A 750 -11.49 23.62 -2.46
C LYS A 750 -12.71 24.21 -3.17
N PHE A 751 -13.32 25.23 -2.56
CA PHE A 751 -14.49 25.89 -3.14
C PHE A 751 -14.15 26.56 -4.48
N ILE A 752 -13.01 27.26 -4.57
CA ILE A 752 -12.56 27.97 -5.78
C ILE A 752 -11.98 27.03 -6.87
N GLN A 753 -11.49 25.85 -6.48
CA GLN A 753 -10.95 24.85 -7.43
C GLN A 753 -12.04 24.17 -8.25
N SER A 754 -13.24 24.01 -7.68
CA SER A 754 -14.37 23.32 -8.30
C SER A 754 -14.96 24.10 -9.48
N CYS A 755 -15.12 23.41 -10.62
CA CYS A 755 -15.78 23.94 -11.82
C CYS A 755 -17.23 24.35 -11.59
N ASP A 756 -17.94 23.67 -10.70
CA ASP A 756 -19.34 23.97 -10.37
C ASP A 756 -19.49 25.32 -9.65
N ASN A 757 -18.37 25.88 -9.18
CA ASN A 757 -18.36 27.17 -8.50
C ASN A 757 -17.81 28.32 -9.33
N GLU A 758 -17.56 28.12 -10.63
CA GLU A 758 -17.08 29.17 -11.53
C GLU A 758 -18.25 29.84 -12.28
N PRO A 759 -18.27 31.18 -12.44
CA PRO A 759 -17.34 32.16 -11.89
C PRO A 759 -17.65 32.54 -10.43
N ALA A 760 -16.62 32.59 -9.58
CA ALA A 760 -16.73 32.91 -8.16
C ALA A 760 -16.42 34.37 -7.83
N GLN A 761 -17.02 34.88 -6.75
CA GLN A 761 -16.79 36.23 -6.24
C GLN A 761 -16.46 36.23 -4.75
N ILE A 762 -15.31 36.80 -4.37
CA ILE A 762 -14.94 37.07 -2.98
C ILE A 762 -15.54 38.41 -2.55
N SER A 763 -16.59 38.37 -1.73
CA SER A 763 -17.39 39.53 -1.35
C SER A 763 -17.31 39.83 0.15
N GLY A 764 -17.16 41.11 0.47
CA GLY A 764 -17.22 41.64 1.84
C GLY A 764 -15.91 41.50 2.63
N GLY A 765 -15.99 41.59 3.96
CA GLY A 765 -14.82 41.63 4.83
C GLY A 765 -13.97 42.89 4.67
N ALA A 766 -12.83 42.94 5.36
CA ALA A 766 -11.88 44.04 5.22
C ALA A 766 -10.99 43.85 3.97
N LEU A 767 -10.44 44.97 3.47
CA LEU A 767 -9.66 44.97 2.22
C LEU A 767 -8.40 44.09 2.32
N ASP A 768 -7.72 44.14 3.46
CA ASP A 768 -6.54 43.34 3.80
C ASP A 768 -6.84 41.84 3.88
N THR A 769 -8.02 41.48 4.39
CA THR A 769 -8.50 40.09 4.42
C THR A 769 -8.70 39.54 3.00
N ARG A 770 -9.37 40.29 2.12
CA ARG A 770 -9.54 39.87 0.71
C ARG A 770 -8.19 39.74 0.01
N ALA A 771 -7.30 40.70 0.24
CA ALA A 771 -5.94 40.67 -0.28
C ALA A 771 -5.14 39.44 0.20
N THR A 772 -5.30 39.02 1.45
CA THR A 772 -4.67 37.82 2.02
C THR A 772 -5.13 36.54 1.31
N LEU A 773 -6.43 36.42 1.01
CA LEU A 773 -6.97 35.27 0.27
C LEU A 773 -6.51 35.25 -1.19
N VAL A 774 -6.37 36.41 -1.83
CA VAL A 774 -5.81 36.48 -3.18
C VAL A 774 -4.32 36.13 -3.18
N ALA A 775 -3.54 36.58 -2.19
CA ALA A 775 -2.15 36.17 -2.03
C ALA A 775 -2.05 34.64 -1.86
N LEU A 776 -2.92 34.04 -1.04
CA LEU A 776 -3.01 32.59 -0.89
C LEU A 776 -3.28 31.90 -2.24
N LEU A 777 -4.22 32.39 -3.05
CA LEU A 777 -4.53 31.82 -4.37
C LEU A 777 -3.34 31.90 -5.34
N ARG A 778 -2.67 33.05 -5.40
CA ARG A 778 -1.48 33.23 -6.26
C ARG A 778 -0.37 32.25 -5.87
N TYR A 779 -0.17 32.03 -4.57
CA TYR A 779 0.81 31.08 -4.07
C TYR A 779 0.40 29.62 -4.32
N ALA A 780 -0.79 29.24 -3.84
CA ALA A 780 -1.24 27.85 -3.79
C ALA A 780 -1.60 27.31 -5.18
N ILE A 781 -2.20 28.13 -6.06
CA ILE A 781 -2.74 27.69 -7.36
C ILE A 781 -1.89 28.18 -8.52
N ASP A 782 -1.55 29.48 -8.57
CA ASP A 782 -0.78 30.02 -9.71
C ASP A 782 0.73 29.71 -9.60
N ALA A 783 1.15 29.01 -8.53
CA ALA A 783 2.53 28.65 -8.24
C ALA A 783 3.49 29.86 -8.11
N TRP A 784 2.98 31.01 -7.68
CA TRP A 784 3.82 32.17 -7.43
C TRP A 784 4.69 31.94 -6.20
N THR A 785 5.90 32.49 -6.22
CA THR A 785 6.72 32.56 -5.01
C THR A 785 5.97 33.33 -3.92
N LEU A 786 6.18 32.96 -2.65
CA LEU A 786 5.52 33.62 -1.52
C LEU A 786 5.74 35.15 -1.51
N GLU A 787 6.94 35.61 -1.89
CA GLU A 787 7.25 37.03 -2.01
C GLU A 787 6.36 37.75 -3.04
N ALA A 788 6.20 37.17 -4.24
CA ALA A 788 5.33 37.71 -5.29
C ALA A 788 3.85 37.67 -4.91
N ALA A 789 3.42 36.61 -4.22
CA ALA A 789 2.05 36.48 -3.72
C ALA A 789 1.73 37.54 -2.65
N LEU A 790 2.65 37.76 -1.70
CA LEU A 790 2.51 38.81 -0.69
C LEU A 790 2.48 40.21 -1.33
N ALA A 791 3.35 40.49 -2.30
CA ALA A 791 3.36 41.76 -3.03
C ALA A 791 2.03 42.02 -3.77
N GLU A 792 1.38 40.99 -4.31
CA GLU A 792 0.05 41.12 -4.92
C GLU A 792 -1.04 41.38 -3.88
N GLY A 793 -0.94 40.75 -2.71
CA GLY A 793 -1.78 41.09 -1.56
C GLY A 793 -1.63 42.58 -1.17
N GLU A 794 -0.40 43.08 -1.05
CA GLU A 794 -0.15 44.50 -0.73
C GLU A 794 -0.72 45.44 -1.80
N ARG A 795 -0.60 45.09 -3.09
CA ARG A 795 -1.20 45.85 -4.19
C ARG A 795 -2.72 45.96 -4.03
N LEU A 796 -3.39 44.84 -3.74
CA LEU A 796 -4.84 44.79 -3.53
C LEU A 796 -5.28 45.49 -2.25
N ASN A 797 -4.39 45.57 -1.26
CA ASN A 797 -4.59 46.35 -0.04
C ASN A 797 -4.26 47.86 -0.20
N GLY A 798 -4.37 48.39 -1.42
CA GLY A 798 -4.11 49.81 -1.71
C GLY A 798 -2.64 50.23 -1.56
N GLY A 799 -1.70 49.27 -1.62
CA GLY A 799 -0.27 49.47 -1.40
C GLY A 799 0.17 49.45 0.06
N ALA A 800 -0.73 49.14 1.00
CA ALA A 800 -0.38 48.96 2.41
C ALA A 800 0.04 47.50 2.69
N PRO A 801 1.03 47.27 3.58
CA PRO A 801 1.44 45.92 3.95
C PRO A 801 0.29 45.14 4.62
N LEU A 802 0.26 43.83 4.42
CA LEU A 802 -0.62 42.94 5.19
C LEU A 802 -0.20 42.92 6.66
N SER A 803 -1.13 42.56 7.57
CA SER A 803 -0.85 42.54 9.00
C SER A 803 0.24 41.50 9.34
N PRO A 804 1.01 41.68 10.43
CA PRO A 804 1.99 40.68 10.86
C PRO A 804 1.36 39.30 11.09
N GLU A 805 0.11 39.24 11.53
CA GLU A 805 -0.65 38.01 11.72
C GLU A 805 -0.93 37.32 10.38
N GLN A 806 -1.39 38.07 9.38
CA GLN A 806 -1.65 37.56 8.03
C GLN A 806 -0.37 37.07 7.34
N VAL A 807 0.74 37.81 7.47
CA VAL A 807 2.04 37.42 6.90
C VAL A 807 2.60 36.19 7.60
N THR A 808 2.54 36.13 8.94
CA THR A 808 2.99 34.97 9.71
C THR A 808 2.15 33.73 9.38
N TRP A 809 0.85 33.91 9.21
CA TRP A 809 -0.05 32.84 8.80
C TRP A 809 0.28 32.34 7.39
N LEU A 810 0.44 33.23 6.39
CA LEU A 810 0.84 32.85 5.03
C LEU A 810 2.21 32.16 4.99
N LEU A 811 3.17 32.59 5.82
CA LEU A 811 4.48 31.93 5.98
C LEU A 811 4.35 30.54 6.60
N GLY A 812 3.51 30.38 7.63
CA GLY A 812 3.21 29.10 8.24
C GLY A 812 2.53 28.14 7.26
N TRP A 813 1.59 28.66 6.49
CA TRP A 813 0.92 27.93 5.41
C TRP A 813 1.91 27.48 4.33
N ALA A 814 2.78 28.38 3.87
CA ALA A 814 3.80 28.10 2.86
C ALA A 814 4.91 27.15 3.35
N ALA A 815 5.12 27.02 4.66
CA ALA A 815 6.07 26.06 5.23
C ALA A 815 5.60 24.61 5.11
N THR A 816 4.29 24.39 4.96
CA THR A 816 3.67 23.06 4.87
C THR A 816 3.05 22.77 3.50
N HIS A 817 2.90 23.80 2.64
CA HIS A 817 2.33 23.70 1.30
C HIS A 817 3.26 24.35 0.26
N LEU A 818 3.62 23.61 -0.79
CA LEU A 818 4.49 24.12 -1.85
C LEU A 818 3.75 25.09 -2.79
N PRO A 819 4.44 26.04 -3.46
CA PRO A 819 3.80 26.85 -4.50
C PRO A 819 3.20 25.96 -5.59
N GLY A 820 1.93 26.17 -5.93
CA GLY A 820 1.24 25.36 -6.94
C GLY A 820 0.87 23.95 -6.46
N SER A 821 0.85 23.71 -5.13
CA SER A 821 0.39 22.45 -4.54
C SER A 821 -1.09 22.19 -4.80
N GLU A 822 -1.84 23.25 -5.09
CA GLU A 822 -3.25 23.20 -5.44
C GLU A 822 -3.41 23.43 -6.95
N ARG A 823 -4.40 22.77 -7.56
CA ARG A 823 -4.74 23.00 -8.97
C ARG A 823 -6.23 23.22 -9.14
N LEU A 824 -6.57 24.04 -10.14
CA LEU A 824 -7.92 24.20 -10.63
C LEU A 824 -8.37 22.90 -11.29
N ASP A 825 -9.62 22.48 -11.06
CA ASP A 825 -10.17 21.32 -11.75
C ASP A 825 -10.25 21.59 -13.25
N SER A 826 -10.01 20.55 -14.06
CA SER A 826 -10.05 20.68 -15.53
C SER A 826 -11.50 20.68 -16.00
N CYS A 827 -12.06 21.86 -16.24
CA CYS A 827 -13.38 22.00 -16.84
C CYS A 827 -13.29 21.70 -18.34
N LEU A 828 -13.57 20.45 -18.74
CA LEU A 828 -13.85 20.12 -20.14
C LEU A 828 -15.18 20.77 -20.52
N VAL A 829 -15.09 21.95 -21.15
CA VAL A 829 -16.21 22.47 -21.93
C VAL A 829 -16.37 21.53 -23.13
N LEU A 830 -17.46 20.76 -23.14
CA LEU A 830 -17.91 19.96 -24.29
C LEU A 830 -18.24 20.83 -25.50
#